data_AF-M1UQ11-F1
#
_entry.id   AF-M1UQ11-F1
#
_cell.length_a   1.000
_cell.length_b   1.000
_cell.length_c   1.000
_cell.angle_alpha   90.00
_cell.angle_beta   90.00
_cell.angle_gamma   90.00
#
_symmetry.space_group_name_H-M   'P 1'
#
loop_
_entity.id
_entity.type
_entity.pdbx_description
1 polymer ?
#
loop_
_entity_poly.entity_id
_entity_poly.type
_entity_poly.pdbx_seq_one_letter_code
_entity_poly.pdbx_strand_id
1 'polypeptide(L)'
;MKALHVAEKPSVARQAAAVLGHGRAERKCSCSPYHPNWFWSGVFEFSAKDGTRFVVDEQVFTSVSGHVEELDFVTPYHKWSACEPVDIFRRDLVQTRRFVPERNAKVAQNLGQLARTCQYLVLWLDGDSEGEAISDEVQRICKLPPSMVFRARFSAVTPRDLFRACATLDRVNAKVVEAVWIRQEIDLRAGAAFTRWLTRHIQRHYPQALICTSAIVASRRKGASGTSNLGRNERLQGSGVSSADAAVVSYGPCQFPTLGLVVDRYRERREFQTKPFWTIRMRIQTTGDRASGNQVELCWDRARIFDRFIAYVLFQRLHDAVRLPGALRMIACEKQPAHRSRPLPLSTVELQKEASRKLKLSSAQTMEIAEQLYQQGYISYPRTETDRFPTDDRGISNLKALITLQSEDQRWSLLAKRLLETDDVSRGGFKAPRAGSHDDHAHPPIHPTSAAPPGTLSGDAARLYEYIARRFLASCSADASGERTIWRFAVFSGASEARTEAPQETCMFPANTVLETFTSKGLRITNLGYLEVFSPYEKWLESTLPGDLECGAAAPEHFWLTELRLEESITEPPALLSEADLIAAMDRHGIGTDATIAEHIKKIQERHYVVKQIIAEERRRQSHRAGTQVHDAAANSSDECDASQVTSRAHSATRTRERCGLVSRSSVQRFVPMKLGQALVEAFESCHVHLARPNLRAEQERRQKLVAKGEASGSEALDELLTSFAEAFRRLVLERSKFDATFCKFFPKAEPPSLLRAPAALELTQSSVRRSCVVPTDESNANE
;
A
#
# COMPACT_ATOMS: atom_id res chain seq x y z
N MET A 1 -14.65 -41.03 -22.78
CA MET A 1 -15.05 -39.61 -22.69
C MET A 1 -13.90 -38.77 -22.15
N LYS A 2 -13.51 -37.72 -22.87
CA LYS A 2 -12.35 -36.91 -22.56
C LYS A 2 -12.73 -35.51 -22.04
N ALA A 3 -12.07 -35.07 -20.97
CA ALA A 3 -12.20 -33.70 -20.44
C ALA A 3 -10.94 -32.86 -20.69
N LEU A 4 -11.16 -31.61 -21.12
CA LEU A 4 -10.15 -30.55 -21.17
C LEU A 4 -10.22 -29.73 -19.88
N HIS A 5 -9.09 -29.61 -19.19
CA HIS A 5 -8.91 -28.80 -18.00
C HIS A 5 -7.98 -27.63 -18.33
N VAL A 6 -8.37 -26.40 -17.95
CA VAL A 6 -7.57 -25.20 -18.24
C VAL A 6 -7.36 -24.40 -16.95
N ALA A 7 -6.11 -24.22 -16.53
CA ALA A 7 -5.76 -23.32 -15.41
C ALA A 7 -5.19 -21.98 -15.89
N GLU A 8 -5.16 -21.00 -14.98
CA GLU A 8 -4.72 -19.65 -15.31
C GLU A 8 -3.22 -19.54 -15.59
N LYS A 9 -2.43 -20.45 -15.00
CA LYS A 9 -0.96 -20.45 -15.10
C LYS A 9 -0.39 -21.86 -15.27
N PRO A 10 0.77 -22.01 -15.94
CA PRO A 10 1.40 -23.31 -16.14
C PRO A 10 1.78 -24.04 -14.85
N SER A 11 2.17 -23.29 -13.81
CA SER A 11 2.51 -23.81 -12.48
C SER A 11 1.33 -24.51 -11.83
N VAL A 12 0.16 -23.86 -11.83
CA VAL A 12 -1.09 -24.39 -11.28
C VAL A 12 -1.55 -25.62 -12.07
N ALA A 13 -1.54 -25.57 -13.41
CA ALA A 13 -1.88 -26.72 -14.24
C ALA A 13 -1.01 -27.94 -13.93
N ARG A 14 0.31 -27.74 -13.79
CA ARG A 14 1.23 -28.83 -13.42
C ARG A 14 0.90 -29.42 -12.06
N GLN A 15 0.68 -28.58 -11.04
CA GLN A 15 0.42 -29.07 -9.68
C GLN A 15 -0.95 -29.74 -9.57
N ALA A 16 -1.98 -29.15 -10.19
CA ALA A 16 -3.32 -29.75 -10.25
C ALA A 16 -3.32 -31.09 -11.00
N ALA A 17 -2.64 -31.18 -12.15
CA ALA A 17 -2.49 -32.42 -12.90
C ALA A 17 -1.73 -33.50 -12.11
N ALA A 18 -0.68 -33.12 -11.38
CA ALA A 18 0.06 -34.04 -10.52
C ALA A 18 -0.82 -34.63 -9.39
N VAL A 19 -1.66 -33.79 -8.77
CA VAL A 19 -2.59 -34.19 -7.71
C VAL A 19 -3.73 -35.07 -8.26
N LEU A 20 -4.47 -34.57 -9.25
CA LEU A 20 -5.65 -35.25 -9.80
C LEU A 20 -5.28 -36.52 -10.58
N GLY A 21 -4.11 -36.52 -11.23
CA GLY A 21 -3.57 -37.70 -11.92
C GLY A 21 -2.89 -38.70 -10.98
N HIS A 22 -2.83 -38.44 -9.67
CA HIS A 22 -2.08 -39.26 -8.71
C HIS A 22 -0.64 -39.55 -9.18
N GLY A 23 0.05 -38.52 -9.69
CA GLY A 23 1.41 -38.62 -10.23
C GLY A 23 1.55 -39.29 -11.60
N ARG A 24 0.47 -39.77 -12.22
CA ARG A 24 0.48 -40.44 -13.54
C ARG A 24 0.37 -39.48 -14.73
N ALA A 25 0.34 -38.17 -14.48
CA ALA A 25 0.20 -37.18 -15.53
C ALA A 25 1.48 -37.07 -16.37
N GLU A 26 1.39 -37.40 -17.65
CA GLU A 26 2.48 -37.31 -18.62
C GLU A 26 2.48 -35.95 -19.32
N ARG A 27 3.65 -35.32 -19.39
CA ARG A 27 3.84 -34.07 -20.13
C ARG A 27 3.97 -34.35 -21.63
N LYS A 28 3.13 -33.73 -22.45
CA LYS A 28 3.21 -33.74 -23.91
C LYS A 28 3.43 -32.33 -24.47
N CYS A 29 3.96 -32.27 -25.70
CA CYS A 29 4.15 -31.03 -26.43
C CYS A 29 2.82 -30.32 -26.71
N SER A 30 2.87 -29.00 -26.79
CA SER A 30 1.75 -28.13 -27.13
C SER A 30 2.18 -27.13 -28.20
N CYS A 31 1.23 -26.37 -28.77
CA CYS A 31 1.56 -25.32 -29.73
C CYS A 31 2.38 -24.17 -29.12
N SER A 32 2.40 -24.03 -27.78
CA SER A 32 3.14 -23.00 -27.05
C SER A 32 4.14 -23.64 -26.08
N PRO A 33 5.45 -23.42 -26.21
CA PRO A 33 6.46 -24.10 -25.39
C PRO A 33 6.33 -23.84 -23.88
N TYR A 34 5.71 -22.72 -23.50
CA TYR A 34 5.48 -22.31 -22.10
C TYR A 34 4.21 -22.90 -21.46
N HIS A 35 3.32 -23.51 -22.24
CA HIS A 35 2.02 -24.01 -21.80
C HIS A 35 1.91 -25.51 -22.11
N PRO A 36 2.59 -26.39 -21.35
CA PRO A 36 2.58 -27.82 -21.62
C PRO A 36 1.19 -28.43 -21.44
N ASN A 37 0.94 -29.54 -22.12
CA ASN A 37 -0.27 -30.33 -21.96
C ASN A 37 0.05 -31.56 -21.08
N TRP A 38 -0.75 -31.81 -20.06
CA TRP A 38 -0.60 -32.92 -19.13
C TRP A 38 -1.72 -33.93 -19.37
N PHE A 39 -1.37 -35.17 -19.71
CA PHE A 39 -2.32 -36.21 -20.05
C PHE A 39 -2.27 -37.34 -19.04
N TRP A 40 -3.43 -37.86 -18.65
CA TRP A 40 -3.52 -39.14 -17.97
C TRP A 40 -4.83 -39.83 -18.33
N SER A 41 -4.83 -41.14 -18.12
CA SER A 41 -6.02 -41.98 -18.23
C SER A 41 -6.42 -42.44 -16.83
N GLY A 42 -7.72 -42.43 -16.58
CA GLY A 42 -8.30 -42.82 -15.30
C GLY A 42 -9.78 -42.48 -15.28
N VAL A 43 -10.59 -43.40 -14.76
CA VAL A 43 -12.01 -43.15 -14.55
C VAL A 43 -12.15 -42.14 -13.41
N PHE A 44 -12.74 -40.99 -13.72
CA PHE A 44 -12.99 -39.93 -12.76
C PHE A 44 -14.43 -39.45 -12.87
N GLU A 45 -15.14 -39.40 -11.74
CA GLU A 45 -16.51 -38.90 -11.65
C GLU A 45 -16.50 -37.45 -11.17
N PHE A 46 -17.18 -36.58 -11.92
CA PHE A 46 -17.40 -35.19 -11.57
C PHE A 46 -18.85 -34.99 -11.15
N SER A 47 -19.05 -34.10 -10.17
CA SER A 47 -20.37 -33.66 -9.72
C SER A 47 -20.44 -32.14 -9.73
N ALA A 48 -21.55 -31.62 -10.26
CA ALA A 48 -21.85 -30.19 -10.28
C ALA A 48 -22.99 -29.85 -9.31
N LYS A 49 -23.00 -28.59 -8.84
CA LYS A 49 -24.03 -28.08 -7.91
C LYS A 49 -25.44 -28.07 -8.50
N ASP A 50 -25.56 -28.02 -9.83
CA ASP A 50 -26.83 -28.12 -10.55
C ASP A 50 -27.37 -29.56 -10.62
N GLY A 51 -26.69 -30.53 -9.99
CA GLY A 51 -27.06 -31.94 -9.98
C GLY A 51 -26.47 -32.75 -11.14
N THR A 52 -25.80 -32.10 -12.10
CA THR A 52 -25.16 -32.80 -13.22
C THR A 52 -24.01 -33.68 -12.72
N ARG A 53 -23.98 -34.93 -13.17
CA ARG A 53 -22.86 -35.85 -12.98
C ARG A 53 -22.37 -36.38 -14.30
N PHE A 54 -21.05 -36.51 -14.44
CA PHE A 54 -20.45 -37.07 -15.64
C PHE A 54 -19.15 -37.80 -15.30
N VAL A 55 -18.84 -38.80 -16.12
CA VAL A 55 -17.64 -39.64 -15.95
C VAL A 55 -16.74 -39.45 -17.16
N VAL A 56 -15.44 -39.37 -16.91
CA VAL A 56 -14.41 -39.30 -17.95
C VAL A 56 -13.35 -40.36 -17.72
N ASP A 57 -12.75 -40.86 -18.80
CA ASP A 57 -11.70 -41.89 -18.80
C ASP A 57 -10.34 -41.34 -19.27
N GLU A 58 -10.35 -40.23 -20.02
CA GLU A 58 -9.17 -39.49 -20.44
C GLU A 58 -9.23 -38.03 -20.00
N GLN A 59 -8.10 -37.50 -19.56
CA GLN A 59 -8.00 -36.11 -19.11
C GLN A 59 -6.81 -35.42 -19.75
N VAL A 60 -7.02 -34.17 -20.15
CA VAL A 60 -5.94 -33.28 -20.60
C VAL A 60 -6.00 -31.98 -19.81
N PHE A 61 -4.91 -31.65 -19.13
CA PHE A 61 -4.75 -30.40 -18.39
C PHE A 61 -3.77 -29.49 -19.12
N THR A 62 -4.19 -28.27 -19.40
CA THR A 62 -3.35 -27.21 -19.99
C THR A 62 -3.54 -25.90 -19.23
N SER A 63 -2.94 -24.82 -19.72
CA SER A 63 -2.99 -23.52 -19.05
C SER A 63 -2.97 -22.37 -20.04
N VAL A 64 -3.36 -21.20 -19.54
CA VAL A 64 -3.11 -19.89 -20.13
C VAL A 64 -2.04 -19.16 -19.29
N SER A 65 -1.84 -17.86 -19.53
CA SER A 65 -0.98 -16.98 -18.71
C SER A 65 -1.72 -15.65 -18.48
N GLY A 66 -2.78 -15.71 -17.68
CA GLY A 66 -3.73 -14.60 -17.53
C GLY A 66 -4.65 -14.46 -18.75
N HIS A 67 -5.12 -13.24 -19.03
CA HIS A 67 -5.98 -12.95 -20.18
C HIS A 67 -5.40 -13.43 -21.51
N VAL A 68 -6.22 -14.19 -22.24
CA VAL A 68 -5.92 -14.69 -23.59
C VAL A 68 -6.27 -13.64 -24.63
N GLU A 69 -7.32 -12.86 -24.38
CA GLU A 69 -7.76 -11.76 -25.25
C GLU A 69 -7.38 -10.37 -24.72
N GLU A 70 -7.43 -9.39 -25.60
CA GLU A 70 -7.34 -7.97 -25.28
C GLU A 70 -8.55 -7.21 -25.82
N LEU A 71 -8.90 -6.11 -25.17
CA LEU A 71 -9.90 -5.15 -25.61
C LEU A 71 -9.22 -3.96 -26.31
N ASP A 72 -9.65 -3.65 -27.53
CA ASP A 72 -9.21 -2.45 -28.26
C ASP A 72 -10.34 -1.89 -29.12
N PHE A 73 -10.14 -0.71 -29.71
CA PHE A 73 -11.10 -0.12 -30.63
C PHE A 73 -11.10 -0.82 -31.99
N VAL A 74 -12.27 -0.89 -32.61
CA VAL A 74 -12.41 -1.36 -34.00
C VAL A 74 -11.71 -0.38 -34.94
N THR A 75 -11.08 -0.89 -36.00
CA THR A 75 -10.48 -0.07 -37.06
C THR A 75 -11.53 0.90 -37.64
N PRO A 76 -11.20 2.19 -37.85
CA PRO A 76 -9.87 2.80 -37.78
C PRO A 76 -9.45 3.37 -36.40
N TYR A 77 -10.32 3.31 -35.38
CA TYR A 77 -10.19 4.07 -34.13
C TYR A 77 -9.05 3.64 -33.17
N HIS A 78 -8.43 2.47 -33.43
CA HIS A 78 -7.19 2.08 -32.75
C HIS A 78 -6.06 3.11 -33.01
N LYS A 79 -6.03 3.72 -34.20
CA LYS A 79 -5.08 4.79 -34.52
C LYS A 79 -5.44 6.05 -33.76
N TRP A 80 -4.45 6.67 -33.13
CA TRP A 80 -4.67 7.89 -32.34
C TRP A 80 -5.27 9.02 -33.19
N SER A 81 -4.92 9.13 -34.48
CA SER A 81 -5.37 10.18 -35.39
C SER A 81 -6.74 9.93 -36.04
N ALA A 82 -7.38 8.79 -35.78
CA ALA A 82 -8.61 8.41 -36.49
C ALA A 82 -9.87 9.13 -35.99
N CYS A 83 -9.86 9.70 -34.79
CA CYS A 83 -10.98 10.47 -34.24
C CYS A 83 -10.49 11.54 -33.26
N GLU A 84 -11.35 12.51 -32.98
CA GLU A 84 -11.13 13.41 -31.86
C GLU A 84 -11.29 12.65 -30.53
N PRO A 85 -10.47 12.94 -29.50
CA PRO A 85 -10.50 12.15 -28.27
C PRO A 85 -11.86 12.14 -27.54
N VAL A 86 -12.70 13.16 -27.74
CA VAL A 86 -14.06 13.20 -27.16
C VAL A 86 -15.00 12.15 -27.77
N ASP A 87 -14.79 11.78 -29.03
CA ASP A 87 -15.64 10.82 -29.74
C ASP A 87 -15.46 9.39 -29.21
N ILE A 88 -14.36 9.11 -28.51
CA ILE A 88 -14.07 7.81 -27.88
C ILE A 88 -15.13 7.43 -26.83
N PHE A 89 -15.83 8.40 -26.24
CA PHE A 89 -16.91 8.14 -25.29
C PHE A 89 -18.23 7.72 -25.97
N ARG A 90 -18.38 7.96 -27.27
CA ARG A 90 -19.58 7.63 -28.04
C ARG A 90 -19.55 6.17 -28.50
N ARG A 91 -20.29 5.30 -27.82
CA ARG A 91 -20.34 3.85 -28.13
C ARG A 91 -20.95 3.55 -29.50
N ASP A 92 -21.88 4.39 -29.94
CA ASP A 92 -22.51 4.35 -31.26
C ASP A 92 -21.52 4.62 -32.40
N LEU A 93 -20.51 5.46 -32.15
CA LEU A 93 -19.51 5.87 -33.13
C LEU A 93 -18.24 5.04 -33.06
N VAL A 94 -17.71 4.84 -31.85
CA VAL A 94 -16.44 4.14 -31.59
C VAL A 94 -16.72 2.82 -30.88
N GLN A 95 -16.77 1.76 -31.67
CA GLN A 95 -16.98 0.39 -31.18
C GLN A 95 -15.67 -0.22 -30.66
N THR A 96 -15.78 -1.09 -29.66
CA THR A 96 -14.69 -1.89 -29.11
C THR A 96 -14.79 -3.33 -29.63
N ARG A 97 -13.66 -4.03 -29.68
CA ARG A 97 -13.57 -5.45 -30.03
C ARG A 97 -12.63 -6.18 -29.09
N ARG A 98 -12.96 -7.44 -28.85
CA ARG A 98 -12.07 -8.40 -28.20
C ARG A 98 -11.32 -9.18 -29.28
N PHE A 99 -10.02 -9.39 -29.08
CA PHE A 99 -9.21 -10.18 -30.01
C PHE A 99 -8.09 -10.91 -29.27
N VAL A 100 -7.63 -12.02 -29.85
CA VAL A 100 -6.44 -12.72 -29.36
C VAL A 100 -5.20 -12.04 -29.96
N PRO A 101 -4.32 -11.41 -29.16
CA PRO A 101 -3.09 -10.83 -29.67
C PRO A 101 -2.14 -11.91 -30.16
N GLU A 102 -1.23 -11.55 -31.06
CA GLU A 102 -0.29 -12.49 -31.71
C GLU A 102 0.52 -13.30 -30.69
N ARG A 103 0.94 -12.67 -29.59
CA ARG A 103 1.66 -13.33 -28.49
C ARG A 103 0.89 -14.51 -27.85
N ASN A 104 -0.43 -14.46 -27.89
CA ASN A 104 -1.33 -15.49 -27.33
C ASN A 104 -1.89 -16.43 -28.42
N ALA A 105 -1.59 -16.21 -29.70
CA ALA A 105 -2.15 -16.98 -30.82
C ALA A 105 -1.85 -18.48 -30.69
N LYS A 106 -0.63 -18.85 -30.27
CA LYS A 106 -0.23 -20.25 -30.04
C LYS A 106 -1.00 -20.90 -28.88
N VAL A 107 -1.35 -20.12 -27.84
CA VAL A 107 -2.15 -20.61 -26.71
C VAL A 107 -3.58 -20.86 -27.17
N ALA A 108 -4.19 -19.91 -27.86
CA ALA A 108 -5.54 -20.06 -28.40
C ALA A 108 -5.64 -21.22 -29.42
N GLN A 109 -4.62 -21.40 -30.25
CA GLN A 109 -4.52 -22.53 -31.17
C GLN A 109 -4.48 -23.86 -30.42
N ASN A 110 -3.67 -23.97 -29.35
CA ASN A 110 -3.59 -25.18 -28.52
C ASN A 110 -4.95 -25.50 -27.87
N LEU A 111 -5.61 -24.50 -27.28
CA LEU A 111 -6.94 -24.65 -26.68
C LEU A 111 -7.97 -25.15 -27.70
N GLY A 112 -8.02 -24.53 -28.88
CA GLY A 112 -8.94 -24.93 -29.95
C GLY A 112 -8.67 -26.33 -30.49
N GLN A 113 -7.41 -26.77 -30.58
CA GLN A 113 -7.06 -28.13 -31.00
C GLN A 113 -7.47 -29.18 -29.96
N LEU A 114 -7.20 -28.93 -28.68
CA LEU A 114 -7.55 -29.85 -27.61
C LEU A 114 -9.08 -29.97 -27.44
N ALA A 115 -9.79 -28.84 -27.49
CA ALA A 115 -11.24 -28.78 -27.32
C ALA A 115 -11.99 -29.66 -28.33
N ARG A 116 -11.51 -29.74 -29.59
CA ARG A 116 -12.11 -30.62 -30.62
C ARG A 116 -12.07 -32.11 -30.27
N THR A 117 -11.16 -32.52 -29.40
CA THR A 117 -11.03 -33.93 -28.98
C THR A 117 -11.74 -34.23 -27.67
N CYS A 118 -12.28 -33.22 -26.99
CA CYS A 118 -12.87 -33.34 -25.65
C CYS A 118 -14.38 -33.13 -25.69
N GLN A 119 -15.10 -33.81 -24.80
CA GLN A 119 -16.54 -33.63 -24.64
C GLN A 119 -16.87 -32.57 -23.58
N TYR A 120 -15.99 -32.44 -22.57
CA TYR A 120 -16.18 -31.54 -21.44
C TYR A 120 -15.03 -30.54 -21.31
N LEU A 121 -15.35 -29.35 -20.81
CA LEU A 121 -14.38 -28.32 -20.43
C LEU A 121 -14.54 -28.00 -18.94
N VAL A 122 -13.47 -28.15 -18.17
CA VAL A 122 -13.43 -27.80 -16.75
C VAL A 122 -12.43 -26.65 -16.55
N LEU A 123 -12.92 -25.54 -16.01
CA LEU A 123 -12.20 -24.28 -15.90
C LEU A 123 -11.62 -24.13 -14.48
N TRP A 124 -10.28 -24.17 -14.39
CA TRP A 124 -9.45 -24.12 -13.17
C TRP A 124 -8.70 -22.79 -13.03
N LEU A 125 -9.32 -21.70 -13.48
CA LEU A 125 -8.80 -20.35 -13.32
C LEU A 125 -8.88 -19.91 -11.85
N ASP A 126 -8.14 -18.88 -11.47
CA ASP A 126 -8.12 -18.42 -10.08
C ASP A 126 -9.52 -17.93 -9.66
N GLY A 127 -9.84 -18.00 -8.36
CA GLY A 127 -11.22 -17.87 -7.87
C GLY A 127 -11.78 -16.45 -7.80
N ASP A 128 -11.13 -15.46 -8.41
CA ASP A 128 -11.51 -14.05 -8.40
C ASP A 128 -12.34 -13.63 -9.64
N SER A 129 -12.61 -12.32 -9.74
CA SER A 129 -13.37 -11.74 -10.84
C SER A 129 -12.62 -11.83 -12.18
N GLU A 130 -11.30 -11.59 -12.18
CA GLU A 130 -10.47 -11.69 -13.39
C GLU A 130 -10.38 -13.15 -13.89
N GLY A 131 -10.19 -14.12 -12.99
CA GLY A 131 -10.22 -15.55 -13.33
C GLY A 131 -11.57 -16.00 -13.92
N GLU A 132 -12.66 -15.31 -13.59
CA GLU A 132 -13.95 -15.55 -14.21
C GLU A 132 -14.12 -14.92 -15.60
N ALA A 133 -13.54 -13.73 -15.82
CA ALA A 133 -13.44 -13.16 -17.17
C ALA A 133 -12.57 -14.02 -18.10
N ILE A 134 -11.46 -14.57 -17.58
CA ILE A 134 -10.59 -15.50 -18.33
C ILE A 134 -11.32 -16.81 -18.64
N SER A 135 -12.16 -17.29 -17.71
CA SER A 135 -13.04 -18.44 -17.94
C SER A 135 -13.95 -18.25 -19.16
N ASP A 136 -14.57 -17.06 -19.31
CA ASP A 136 -15.37 -16.70 -20.49
C ASP A 136 -14.53 -16.67 -21.79
N GLU A 137 -13.29 -16.15 -21.73
CA GLU A 137 -12.36 -16.17 -22.87
C GLU A 137 -12.04 -17.57 -23.34
N VAL A 138 -11.63 -18.44 -22.42
CA VAL A 138 -11.31 -19.84 -22.72
C VAL A 138 -12.53 -20.55 -23.29
N GLN A 139 -13.72 -20.32 -22.71
CA GLN A 139 -14.97 -20.90 -23.21
C GLN A 139 -15.25 -20.51 -24.67
N ARG A 140 -15.13 -19.22 -25.02
CA ARG A 140 -15.36 -18.75 -26.40
C ARG A 140 -14.32 -19.27 -27.40
N ILE A 141 -13.06 -19.43 -26.99
CA ILE A 141 -12.00 -20.00 -27.82
C ILE A 141 -12.22 -21.49 -28.07
N CYS A 142 -12.61 -22.25 -27.04
CA CYS A 142 -12.84 -23.69 -27.12
C CYS A 142 -14.11 -24.07 -27.90
N LYS A 143 -15.10 -23.17 -27.97
CA LYS A 143 -16.36 -23.35 -28.73
C LYS A 143 -17.15 -24.62 -28.35
N LEU A 144 -17.05 -25.06 -27.11
CA LEU A 144 -17.88 -26.14 -26.58
C LEU A 144 -19.25 -25.59 -26.13
N PRO A 145 -20.34 -26.38 -26.22
CA PRO A 145 -21.65 -25.95 -25.74
C PRO A 145 -21.59 -25.57 -24.25
N PRO A 146 -22.24 -24.47 -23.81
CA PRO A 146 -22.23 -24.05 -22.41
C PRO A 146 -22.65 -25.13 -21.40
N SER A 147 -23.53 -26.06 -21.82
CA SER A 147 -23.95 -27.20 -21.00
C SER A 147 -22.80 -28.16 -20.65
N MET A 148 -21.74 -28.20 -21.46
CA MET A 148 -20.56 -29.04 -21.28
C MET A 148 -19.39 -28.31 -20.59
N VAL A 149 -19.58 -27.04 -20.22
CA VAL A 149 -18.57 -26.19 -19.59
C VAL A 149 -18.85 -26.06 -18.11
N PHE A 150 -17.85 -26.35 -17.29
CA PHE A 150 -17.93 -26.35 -15.83
C PHE A 150 -16.81 -25.52 -15.23
N ARG A 151 -17.07 -24.92 -14.07
CA ARG A 151 -16.17 -24.05 -13.33
C ARG A 151 -15.76 -24.69 -12.01
N ALA A 152 -14.48 -24.98 -11.84
CA ALA A 152 -13.94 -25.50 -10.59
C ALA A 152 -13.61 -24.36 -9.62
N ARG A 153 -14.18 -24.36 -8.41
CA ARG A 153 -13.95 -23.32 -7.38
C ARG A 153 -13.05 -23.85 -6.26
N PHE A 154 -11.88 -23.23 -6.09
CA PHE A 154 -10.88 -23.61 -5.09
C PHE A 154 -10.18 -22.37 -4.52
N SER A 155 -9.70 -22.48 -3.28
CA SER A 155 -9.01 -21.39 -2.57
C SER A 155 -7.54 -21.72 -2.25
N ALA A 156 -7.08 -22.93 -2.57
CA ALA A 156 -5.70 -23.34 -2.44
C ALA A 156 -5.40 -24.51 -3.39
N VAL A 157 -4.15 -24.66 -3.81
CA VAL A 157 -3.71 -25.76 -4.69
C VAL A 157 -3.32 -26.98 -3.83
N THR A 158 -4.26 -27.49 -3.04
CA THR A 158 -4.06 -28.65 -2.17
C THR A 158 -4.89 -29.85 -2.65
N PRO A 159 -4.50 -31.09 -2.35
CA PRO A 159 -5.31 -32.27 -2.67
C PRO A 159 -6.75 -32.15 -2.19
N ARG A 160 -6.94 -31.73 -0.94
CA ARG A 160 -8.26 -31.55 -0.34
C ARG A 160 -9.13 -30.57 -1.14
N ASP A 161 -8.60 -29.40 -1.48
CA ASP A 161 -9.37 -28.37 -2.19
C ASP A 161 -9.66 -28.74 -3.64
N LEU A 162 -8.70 -29.38 -4.33
CA LEU A 162 -8.86 -29.78 -5.73
C LEU A 162 -9.88 -30.91 -5.88
N PHE A 163 -9.84 -31.94 -5.03
CA PHE A 163 -10.86 -33.00 -5.05
C PHE A 163 -12.23 -32.49 -4.62
N ARG A 164 -12.30 -31.57 -3.63
CA ARG A 164 -13.57 -30.90 -3.29
C ARG A 164 -14.13 -30.17 -4.51
N ALA A 165 -13.31 -29.41 -5.22
CA ALA A 165 -13.73 -28.66 -6.41
C ALA A 165 -14.28 -29.58 -7.51
N CYS A 166 -13.72 -30.78 -7.69
CA CYS A 166 -14.25 -31.78 -8.62
C CYS A 166 -15.64 -32.31 -8.25
N ALA A 167 -15.95 -32.34 -6.95
CA ALA A 167 -17.23 -32.81 -6.42
C ALA A 167 -18.30 -31.71 -6.33
N THR A 168 -17.92 -30.44 -6.53
CA THR A 168 -18.81 -29.27 -6.38
C THR A 168 -18.62 -28.26 -7.52
N LEU A 169 -18.49 -28.77 -8.76
CA LEU A 169 -18.35 -27.92 -9.94
C LEU A 169 -19.54 -26.96 -10.08
N ASP A 170 -19.25 -25.77 -10.63
CA ASP A 170 -20.20 -24.70 -10.84
C ASP A 170 -20.27 -24.30 -12.32
N ARG A 171 -20.97 -23.21 -12.64
CA ARG A 171 -20.96 -22.58 -13.96
C ARG A 171 -20.21 -21.25 -13.93
N VAL A 172 -19.83 -20.77 -15.12
CA VAL A 172 -19.24 -19.43 -15.27
C VAL A 172 -20.28 -18.37 -14.93
N ASN A 173 -19.96 -17.46 -14.01
CA ASN A 173 -20.87 -16.40 -13.59
C ASN A 173 -20.84 -15.23 -14.58
N ALA A 174 -21.84 -15.17 -15.46
CA ALA A 174 -21.96 -14.12 -16.48
C ALA A 174 -22.03 -12.69 -15.91
N LYS A 175 -22.53 -12.50 -14.68
CA LYS A 175 -22.66 -11.18 -14.04
C LYS A 175 -21.31 -10.64 -13.55
N VAL A 176 -20.48 -11.52 -13.00
CA VAL A 176 -19.10 -11.17 -12.64
C VAL A 176 -18.30 -10.85 -13.91
N VAL A 177 -18.47 -11.65 -14.96
CA VAL A 177 -17.84 -11.41 -16.27
C VAL A 177 -18.26 -10.04 -16.83
N GLU A 178 -19.56 -9.73 -16.84
CA GLU A 178 -20.11 -8.44 -17.27
C GLU A 178 -19.47 -7.25 -16.50
N ALA A 179 -19.33 -7.37 -15.17
CA ALA A 179 -18.71 -6.33 -14.34
C ALA A 179 -17.23 -6.07 -14.71
N VAL A 180 -16.45 -7.12 -14.97
CA VAL A 180 -15.05 -7.00 -15.42
C VAL A 180 -14.97 -6.32 -16.78
N TRP A 181 -15.84 -6.67 -17.73
CA TRP A 181 -15.86 -6.02 -19.05
C TRP A 181 -16.19 -4.54 -18.97
N ILE A 182 -17.16 -4.15 -18.12
CA ILE A 182 -17.46 -2.74 -17.87
C ILE A 182 -16.23 -2.01 -17.34
N ARG A 183 -15.51 -2.61 -16.37
CA ARG A 183 -14.26 -2.06 -15.86
C ARG A 183 -13.25 -1.82 -16.98
N GLN A 184 -12.98 -2.85 -17.78
CA GLN A 184 -12.00 -2.80 -18.87
C GLN A 184 -12.39 -1.78 -19.95
N GLU A 185 -13.68 -1.69 -20.31
CA GLU A 185 -14.16 -0.74 -21.31
C GLU A 185 -14.06 0.72 -20.83
N ILE A 186 -14.41 1.01 -19.57
CA ILE A 186 -14.23 2.33 -18.98
C ILE A 186 -12.74 2.70 -18.92
N ASP A 187 -11.90 1.78 -18.43
CA ASP A 187 -10.46 2.00 -18.32
C ASP A 187 -9.83 2.25 -19.71
N LEU A 188 -10.27 1.54 -20.76
CA LEU A 188 -9.84 1.77 -22.14
C LEU A 188 -10.33 3.12 -22.68
N ARG A 189 -11.63 3.41 -22.60
CA ARG A 189 -12.22 4.63 -23.18
C ARG A 189 -11.70 5.89 -22.50
N ALA A 190 -11.82 5.97 -21.17
CA ALA A 190 -11.33 7.11 -20.41
C ALA A 190 -9.80 7.20 -20.49
N GLY A 191 -9.10 6.08 -20.31
CA GLY A 191 -7.64 6.02 -20.44
C GLY A 191 -7.16 6.57 -21.79
N ALA A 192 -7.73 6.09 -22.90
CA ALA A 192 -7.37 6.53 -24.25
C ALA A 192 -7.73 8.00 -24.51
N ALA A 193 -8.94 8.45 -24.18
CA ALA A 193 -9.38 9.82 -24.45
C ALA A 193 -8.48 10.86 -23.76
N PHE A 194 -8.31 10.74 -22.44
CA PHE A 194 -7.48 11.67 -21.67
C PHE A 194 -6.00 11.54 -22.04
N THR A 195 -5.46 10.33 -22.20
CA THR A 195 -4.04 10.12 -22.56
C THR A 195 -3.72 10.69 -23.94
N ARG A 196 -4.57 10.46 -24.96
CA ARG A 196 -4.38 10.98 -26.32
C ARG A 196 -4.37 12.51 -26.32
N TRP A 197 -5.32 13.13 -25.62
CA TRP A 197 -5.39 14.58 -25.50
C TRP A 197 -4.19 15.16 -24.76
N LEU A 198 -3.88 14.65 -23.56
CA LEU A 198 -2.78 15.13 -22.73
C LEU A 198 -1.44 15.01 -23.44
N THR A 199 -1.17 13.84 -24.02
CA THR A 199 0.09 13.56 -24.71
C THR A 199 0.27 14.52 -25.89
N ARG A 200 -0.75 14.70 -26.75
CA ARG A 200 -0.67 15.64 -27.87
C ARG A 200 -0.52 17.09 -27.41
N HIS A 201 -1.28 17.49 -26.39
CA HIS A 201 -1.24 18.86 -25.86
C HIS A 201 0.14 19.20 -25.28
N ILE A 202 0.68 18.31 -24.44
CA ILE A 202 1.98 18.49 -23.78
C ILE A 202 3.12 18.36 -24.79
N GLN A 203 3.06 17.43 -25.75
CA GLN A 203 4.08 17.32 -26.82
C GLN A 203 4.18 18.61 -27.64
N ARG A 204 3.05 19.26 -27.94
CA ARG A 204 3.00 20.48 -28.74
C ARG A 204 3.43 21.73 -27.97
N HIS A 205 3.05 21.86 -26.71
CA HIS A 205 3.19 23.12 -25.96
C HIS A 205 4.23 23.07 -24.83
N TYR A 206 4.59 21.89 -24.33
CA TYR A 206 5.52 21.70 -23.20
C TYR A 206 6.43 20.47 -23.41
N PRO A 207 7.15 20.36 -24.55
CA PRO A 207 7.98 19.19 -24.87
C PRO A 207 9.03 18.87 -23.81
N GLN A 208 9.54 19.86 -23.09
CA GLN A 208 10.48 19.69 -21.97
C GLN A 208 9.91 18.88 -20.80
N ALA A 209 8.58 18.90 -20.59
CA ALA A 209 7.94 18.06 -19.57
C ALA A 209 8.10 16.55 -19.86
N LEU A 210 8.32 16.21 -21.14
CA LEU A 210 8.51 14.85 -21.63
C LEU A 210 9.99 14.42 -21.67
N ILE A 211 10.90 15.39 -21.74
CA ILE A 211 12.36 15.15 -21.67
C ILE A 211 12.77 14.84 -20.23
N CYS A 212 12.17 15.52 -19.24
CA CYS A 212 12.43 15.25 -17.82
C CYS A 212 12.05 13.81 -17.41
N THR A 213 11.05 13.20 -18.05
CA THR A 213 10.66 11.81 -17.79
C THR A 213 11.58 10.82 -18.53
N SER A 214 11.95 11.07 -19.78
CA SER A 214 12.82 10.18 -20.57
C SER A 214 14.28 10.12 -20.07
N ALA A 215 14.83 11.23 -19.56
CA ALA A 215 16.17 11.26 -18.97
C ALA A 215 16.29 10.40 -17.69
N ILE A 216 15.22 10.32 -16.89
CA ILE A 216 15.15 9.46 -15.68
C ILE A 216 15.06 7.98 -16.07
N VAL A 217 14.28 7.65 -17.11
CA VAL A 217 14.19 6.29 -17.66
C VAL A 217 15.56 5.82 -18.18
N ALA A 218 16.28 6.70 -18.88
CA ALA A 218 17.61 6.40 -19.43
C ALA A 218 18.69 6.19 -18.35
N SER A 219 18.67 6.95 -17.25
CA SER A 219 19.65 6.83 -16.16
C SER A 219 19.47 5.54 -15.34
N ARG A 220 18.24 5.07 -15.15
CA ARG A 220 17.97 3.80 -14.43
C ARG A 220 18.27 2.55 -15.24
N ARG A 221 18.13 2.56 -16.57
CA ARG A 221 18.56 1.42 -17.42
C ARG A 221 20.06 1.13 -17.27
N LYS A 222 20.88 2.13 -16.95
CA LYS A 222 22.32 1.95 -16.64
C LYS A 222 22.60 1.47 -15.21
N GLY A 223 21.66 1.67 -14.27
CA GLY A 223 21.82 1.26 -12.86
C GLY A 223 21.29 -0.14 -12.53
N ALA A 224 20.46 -0.73 -13.42
CA ALA A 224 19.87 -2.05 -13.21
C ALA A 224 20.76 -3.23 -13.69
N SER A 225 21.99 -2.97 -14.17
CA SER A 225 22.93 -4.01 -14.58
C SER A 225 23.95 -4.42 -13.49
N GLY A 226 23.68 -4.09 -12.22
CA GLY A 226 24.48 -4.55 -11.08
C GLY A 226 23.83 -5.76 -10.43
N THR A 227 24.55 -6.88 -10.42
CA THR A 227 24.28 -8.18 -9.75
C THR A 227 23.26 -9.13 -10.39
N SER A 228 23.70 -9.80 -11.46
CA SER A 228 23.47 -11.26 -11.63
C SER A 228 24.56 -11.84 -12.53
N ASN A 229 25.38 -12.73 -11.97
CA ASN A 229 26.33 -13.55 -12.73
C ASN A 229 25.57 -14.72 -13.33
N LEU A 230 25.30 -14.70 -14.64
CA LEU A 230 24.97 -15.88 -15.44
C LEU A 230 25.32 -15.61 -16.93
N GLY A 231 26.32 -16.36 -17.42
CA GLY A 231 26.47 -16.81 -18.81
C GLY A 231 26.54 -15.79 -19.95
N ARG A 232 27.77 -15.47 -20.38
CA ARG A 232 28.08 -14.90 -21.72
C ARG A 232 27.75 -15.91 -22.83
N ASN A 233 26.88 -15.54 -23.76
CA ASN A 233 27.18 -15.52 -25.22
C ASN A 233 25.91 -15.15 -25.99
N GLU A 234 25.89 -13.96 -26.58
CA GLU A 234 25.32 -13.71 -27.91
C GLU A 234 25.73 -12.30 -28.38
N ARG A 235 26.48 -12.26 -29.48
CA ARG A 235 26.84 -11.03 -30.18
C ARG A 235 25.61 -10.55 -30.94
N LEU A 236 25.02 -9.42 -30.52
CA LEU A 236 24.05 -8.69 -31.34
C LEU A 236 24.77 -7.57 -32.09
N GLN A 237 24.80 -7.73 -33.41
CA GLN A 237 25.13 -6.68 -34.37
C GLN A 237 24.10 -5.55 -34.27
N GLY A 238 24.59 -4.32 -34.43
CA GLY A 238 23.79 -3.10 -34.31
C GLY A 238 22.65 -3.04 -35.32
N SER A 239 21.49 -2.67 -34.81
CA SER A 239 20.41 -2.07 -35.60
C SER A 239 19.96 -0.81 -34.87
N GLY A 240 19.88 0.29 -35.64
CA GLY A 240 19.67 1.64 -35.15
C GLY A 240 18.37 1.79 -34.33
N VAL A 241 18.48 2.58 -33.26
CA VAL A 241 17.33 3.04 -32.47
C VAL A 241 16.45 3.90 -33.38
N SER A 242 15.30 3.38 -33.79
CA SER A 242 14.29 4.16 -34.49
C SER A 242 13.59 5.16 -33.56
N SER A 243 13.31 6.34 -34.09
CA SER A 243 12.84 7.55 -33.40
C SER A 243 11.37 7.54 -32.92
N ALA A 244 10.87 6.46 -32.30
CA ALA A 244 9.42 6.26 -32.11
C ALA A 244 8.88 6.17 -30.66
N ASP A 245 9.71 6.19 -29.61
CA ASP A 245 9.20 6.25 -28.22
C ASP A 245 9.06 7.71 -27.76
N ALA A 246 8.11 8.45 -28.36
CA ALA A 246 7.71 9.74 -27.84
C ALA A 246 7.11 9.54 -26.43
N ALA A 247 7.67 10.19 -25.41
CA ALA A 247 7.22 10.02 -24.03
C ALA A 247 5.72 10.32 -23.89
N VAL A 248 4.96 9.34 -23.38
CA VAL A 248 3.50 9.35 -23.26
C VAL A 248 3.10 9.82 -21.86
N VAL A 249 2.17 10.79 -21.78
CA VAL A 249 1.55 11.22 -20.52
C VAL A 249 0.23 10.49 -20.36
N SER A 250 0.22 9.46 -19.52
CA SER A 250 -0.94 8.58 -19.34
C SER A 250 -1.90 9.07 -18.26
N TYR A 251 -3.19 8.95 -18.54
CA TYR A 251 -4.27 9.03 -17.56
C TYR A 251 -4.86 7.63 -17.35
N GLY A 252 -5.28 7.34 -16.12
CA GLY A 252 -6.04 6.13 -15.81
C GLY A 252 -7.06 6.41 -14.70
N PRO A 253 -8.30 5.90 -14.79
CA PRO A 253 -9.39 6.21 -13.85
C PRO A 253 -9.06 5.98 -12.37
N CYS A 254 -8.28 4.93 -12.04
CA CYS A 254 -7.78 4.71 -10.68
C CYS A 254 -6.36 5.24 -10.45
N GLN A 255 -5.51 5.24 -11.48
CA GLN A 255 -4.14 5.75 -11.40
C GLN A 255 -4.10 7.22 -10.95
N PHE A 256 -5.00 8.04 -11.50
CA PHE A 256 -5.04 9.48 -11.26
C PHE A 256 -5.49 9.87 -9.85
N PRO A 257 -6.57 9.30 -9.26
CA PRO A 257 -6.90 9.56 -7.86
C PRO A 257 -5.86 9.00 -6.87
N THR A 258 -5.18 7.88 -7.18
CA THR A 258 -4.04 7.42 -6.37
C THR A 258 -2.91 8.46 -6.34
N LEU A 259 -2.60 9.10 -7.48
CA LEU A 259 -1.68 10.23 -7.53
C LEU A 259 -2.21 11.44 -6.73
N GLY A 260 -3.50 11.72 -6.84
CA GLY A 260 -4.19 12.79 -6.10
C GLY A 260 -3.95 12.69 -4.59
N LEU A 261 -4.11 11.50 -3.99
CA LEU A 261 -3.85 11.26 -2.56
C LEU A 261 -2.41 11.62 -2.14
N VAL A 262 -1.43 11.32 -2.99
CA VAL A 262 -0.01 11.67 -2.74
C VAL A 262 0.21 13.18 -2.85
N VAL A 263 -0.36 13.82 -3.88
CA VAL A 263 -0.23 15.27 -4.10
C VAL A 263 -0.91 16.06 -2.98
N ASP A 264 -2.10 15.64 -2.55
CA ASP A 264 -2.84 16.26 -1.44
C ASP A 264 -2.02 16.25 -0.15
N ARG A 265 -1.47 15.09 0.25
CA ARG A 265 -0.59 15.02 1.45
C ARG A 265 0.66 15.88 1.29
N TYR A 266 1.22 15.95 0.09
CA TYR A 266 2.40 16.77 -0.17
C TYR A 266 2.09 18.27 -0.02
N ARG A 267 0.94 18.74 -0.53
CA ARG A 267 0.47 20.12 -0.34
C ARG A 267 0.14 20.41 1.12
N GLU A 268 -0.61 19.52 1.78
CA GLU A 268 -0.92 19.62 3.21
C GLU A 268 0.35 19.82 4.05
N ARG A 269 1.42 19.07 3.75
CA ARG A 269 2.72 19.22 4.41
C ARG A 269 3.40 20.56 4.10
N ARG A 270 3.36 21.03 2.84
CA ARG A 270 4.02 22.28 2.40
C ARG A 270 3.32 23.54 2.91
N GLU A 271 1.99 23.50 3.00
CA GLU A 271 1.16 24.62 3.42
C GLU A 271 0.94 24.64 4.94
N PHE A 272 1.42 23.62 5.65
CA PHE A 272 1.30 23.51 7.11
C PHE A 272 2.03 24.65 7.82
N GLN A 273 1.27 25.43 8.59
CA GLN A 273 1.81 26.49 9.43
C GLN A 273 2.08 25.94 10.83
N THR A 274 3.36 25.89 11.22
CA THR A 274 3.76 25.45 12.55
C THR A 274 3.36 26.47 13.60
N LYS A 275 2.76 26.02 14.71
CA LYS A 275 2.40 26.88 15.84
C LYS A 275 3.18 26.44 17.09
N PRO A 276 3.75 27.38 17.87
CA PRO A 276 4.35 27.05 19.15
C PRO A 276 3.26 26.60 20.14
N PHE A 277 3.62 25.68 21.01
CA PHE A 277 2.82 25.24 22.14
C PHE A 277 3.72 24.94 23.34
N TRP A 278 3.16 25.01 24.53
CA TRP A 278 3.86 24.79 25.78
C TRP A 278 3.25 23.61 26.53
N THR A 279 4.10 22.78 27.10
CA THR A 279 3.73 21.64 27.96
C THR A 279 4.48 21.75 29.28
N ILE A 280 3.80 21.50 30.39
CA ILE A 280 4.44 21.41 31.70
C ILE A 280 4.94 19.99 31.89
N ARG A 281 6.26 19.84 32.07
CA ARG A 281 6.90 18.56 32.35
C ARG A 281 7.26 18.48 33.83
N MET A 282 6.82 17.42 34.48
CA MET A 282 7.10 17.15 35.89
C MET A 282 7.71 15.76 36.03
N ARG A 283 8.80 15.64 36.80
CA ARG A 283 9.37 14.35 37.21
C ARG A 283 9.48 14.27 38.72
N ILE A 284 9.17 13.08 39.24
CA ILE A 284 9.31 12.76 40.65
C ILE A 284 10.20 11.54 40.83
N GLN A 285 10.67 11.34 42.05
CA GLN A 285 11.37 10.13 42.44
C GLN A 285 10.84 9.68 43.81
N THR A 286 10.58 8.37 43.95
CA THR A 286 9.95 7.78 45.13
C THR A 286 10.99 7.37 46.17
N THR A 287 10.62 7.34 47.46
CA THR A 287 11.55 7.01 48.58
C THR A 287 12.27 5.69 48.42
N GLY A 288 11.59 4.66 47.88
CA GLY A 288 12.19 3.35 47.58
C GLY A 288 13.29 3.38 46.50
N ASP A 289 13.31 4.40 45.63
CA ASP A 289 14.20 4.49 44.47
C ASP A 289 15.32 5.54 44.64
N ARG A 290 15.58 6.01 45.87
CA ARG A 290 16.73 6.92 46.16
C ARG A 290 18.07 6.32 45.70
N ALA A 291 18.24 5.01 45.84
CA ALA A 291 19.47 4.31 45.49
C ALA A 291 19.57 3.92 44.01
N SER A 292 18.45 3.78 43.29
CA SER A 292 18.40 3.36 41.88
C SER A 292 18.45 4.52 40.89
N GLY A 293 18.08 5.73 41.33
CA GLY A 293 18.05 6.93 40.48
C GLY A 293 16.87 6.99 39.49
N ASN A 294 15.91 6.06 39.58
CA ASN A 294 14.77 5.99 38.68
C ASN A 294 13.80 7.15 38.88
N GLN A 295 13.55 7.94 37.83
CA GLN A 295 12.60 9.04 37.86
C GLN A 295 11.32 8.67 37.11
N VAL A 296 10.18 9.08 37.66
CA VAL A 296 8.85 8.89 37.07
C VAL A 296 8.41 10.21 36.44
N GLU A 297 8.10 10.18 35.16
CA GLU A 297 7.50 11.31 34.45
C GLU A 297 5.99 11.36 34.71
N LEU A 298 5.52 12.53 35.12
CA LEU A 298 4.11 12.84 35.35
C LEU A 298 3.60 13.67 34.16
N CYS A 299 2.69 13.08 33.37
CA CYS A 299 2.13 13.73 32.19
C CYS A 299 1.05 14.73 32.61
N TRP A 300 1.17 15.98 32.18
CA TRP A 300 0.19 17.01 32.45
C TRP A 300 -1.15 16.72 31.76
N ASP A 301 -2.25 16.75 32.52
CA ASP A 301 -3.56 16.31 32.00
C ASP A 301 -4.15 17.27 30.95
N ARG A 302 -3.75 18.55 30.94
CA ARG A 302 -4.12 19.49 29.86
C ARG A 302 -3.36 19.22 28.55
N ALA A 303 -2.37 18.34 28.56
CA ALA A 303 -1.44 18.01 27.49
C ALA A 303 -0.57 19.18 27.00
N ARG A 304 -1.17 20.24 26.44
CA ARG A 304 -0.48 21.41 25.90
C ARG A 304 -1.37 22.65 25.82
N ILE A 305 -0.75 23.82 25.83
CA ILE A 305 -1.40 25.13 25.64
C ILE A 305 -0.71 25.90 24.51
N PHE A 306 -1.48 26.61 23.67
CA PHE A 306 -0.96 27.40 22.54
C PHE A 306 -0.76 28.89 22.85
N ASP A 307 -1.12 29.31 24.06
CA ASP A 307 -0.91 30.68 24.54
C ASP A 307 0.24 30.72 25.54
N ARG A 308 1.26 31.53 25.24
CA ARG A 308 2.48 31.66 26.06
C ARG A 308 2.18 32.21 27.44
N PHE A 309 1.33 33.23 27.54
CA PHE A 309 1.05 33.92 28.80
C PHE A 309 0.26 33.01 29.74
N ILE A 310 -0.77 32.33 29.24
CA ILE A 310 -1.54 31.37 30.02
C ILE A 310 -0.64 30.23 30.50
N ALA A 311 0.20 29.68 29.62
CA ALA A 311 1.12 28.60 30.00
C ALA A 311 2.11 29.04 31.08
N TYR A 312 2.65 30.26 30.98
CA TYR A 312 3.55 30.82 31.99
C TYR A 312 2.86 31.08 33.32
N VAL A 313 1.64 31.65 33.31
CA VAL A 313 0.86 31.89 34.53
C VAL A 313 0.54 30.59 35.25
N LEU A 314 0.13 29.55 34.53
CA LEU A 314 -0.11 28.22 35.11
C LEU A 314 1.18 27.62 35.67
N PHE A 315 2.28 27.69 34.92
CA PHE A 315 3.58 27.20 35.37
C PHE A 315 4.08 27.93 36.62
N GLN A 316 3.96 29.26 36.68
CA GLN A 316 4.40 30.05 37.82
C GLN A 316 3.60 29.71 39.07
N ARG A 317 2.26 29.63 38.96
CA ARG A 317 1.40 29.19 40.06
C ARG A 317 1.78 27.81 40.57
N LEU A 318 2.09 26.90 39.65
CA LEU A 318 2.49 25.54 40.00
C LEU A 318 3.86 25.50 40.69
N HIS A 319 4.81 26.24 40.14
CA HIS A 319 6.18 26.36 40.66
C HIS A 319 6.23 26.97 42.07
N ASP A 320 5.36 27.93 42.36
CA ASP A 320 5.25 28.52 43.69
C ASP A 320 4.56 27.54 44.66
N ALA A 321 3.49 26.87 44.21
CA ALA A 321 2.75 25.91 45.03
C ALA A 321 3.58 24.68 45.43
N VAL A 322 4.36 24.07 44.53
CA VAL A 322 5.14 22.85 44.82
C VAL A 322 6.25 23.06 45.86
N ARG A 323 6.60 24.31 46.20
CA ARG A 323 7.56 24.63 47.26
C ARG A 323 6.95 24.48 48.65
N LEU A 324 5.62 24.52 48.76
CA LEU A 324 4.92 24.30 50.01
C LEU A 324 4.91 22.80 50.33
N PRO A 325 5.38 22.39 51.54
CA PRO A 325 5.28 21.00 51.96
C PRO A 325 3.84 20.49 51.88
N GLY A 326 3.65 19.32 51.28
CA GLY A 326 2.35 18.71 51.13
C GLY A 326 1.46 19.28 50.02
N ALA A 327 1.94 20.18 49.16
CA ALA A 327 1.11 20.73 48.06
C ALA A 327 0.96 19.78 46.86
N LEU A 328 1.98 18.99 46.54
CA LEU A 328 1.92 17.94 45.51
C LEU A 328 1.53 16.62 46.16
N ARG A 329 0.36 16.09 45.79
CA ARG A 329 -0.22 14.88 46.39
C ARG A 329 -0.64 13.87 45.34
N MET A 330 -0.53 12.59 45.69
CA MET A 330 -1.24 11.54 44.99
C MET A 330 -2.70 11.56 45.40
N ILE A 331 -3.60 11.77 44.44
CA ILE A 331 -5.05 11.80 44.66
C ILE A 331 -5.74 10.49 44.29
N ALA A 332 -5.09 9.64 43.50
CA ALA A 332 -5.60 8.31 43.18
C ALA A 332 -4.48 7.37 42.71
N CYS A 333 -4.63 6.09 43.06
CA CYS A 333 -3.88 4.97 42.51
C CYS A 333 -4.89 3.91 42.06
N GLU A 334 -5.06 3.74 40.74
CA GLU A 334 -6.03 2.83 40.14
C GLU A 334 -5.31 1.67 39.45
N LYS A 335 -5.76 0.44 39.68
CA LYS A 335 -5.35 -0.75 38.92
C LYS A 335 -6.51 -1.17 38.01
N GLN A 336 -6.25 -1.24 36.71
CA GLN A 336 -7.24 -1.60 35.70
C GLN A 336 -6.72 -2.74 34.82
N PRO A 337 -7.57 -3.73 34.45
CA PRO A 337 -7.19 -4.74 33.49
C PRO A 337 -6.78 -4.10 32.15
N ALA A 338 -5.64 -4.50 31.62
CA ALA A 338 -5.17 -4.10 30.31
C ALA A 338 -5.16 -5.32 29.38
N HIS A 339 -5.67 -5.16 28.17
CA HIS A 339 -5.63 -6.20 27.17
C HIS A 339 -5.10 -5.64 25.85
N ARG A 340 -4.47 -6.51 25.07
CA ARG A 340 -4.13 -6.26 23.68
C ARG A 340 -4.72 -7.39 22.86
N SER A 341 -5.71 -7.04 22.04
CA SER A 341 -6.41 -8.02 21.23
C SER A 341 -5.46 -8.67 20.23
N ARG A 342 -5.63 -9.98 20.04
CA ARG A 342 -5.00 -10.70 18.95
C ARG A 342 -5.42 -10.14 17.59
N PRO A 343 -4.58 -10.29 16.55
CA PRO A 343 -4.88 -9.75 15.25
C PRO A 343 -6.10 -10.42 14.61
N LEU A 344 -6.80 -9.69 13.74
CA LEU A 344 -7.78 -10.28 12.83
C LEU A 344 -7.10 -11.24 11.84
N PRO A 345 -7.84 -12.24 11.33
CA PRO A 345 -7.46 -13.01 10.15
C PRO A 345 -6.99 -12.09 9.01
N LEU A 346 -6.06 -12.59 8.21
CA LEU A 346 -5.29 -11.76 7.30
C LEU A 346 -6.02 -11.59 5.96
N SER A 347 -6.44 -10.36 5.63
CA SER A 347 -6.92 -9.98 4.30
C SER A 347 -5.77 -9.47 3.42
N THR A 348 -6.01 -9.27 2.12
CA THR A 348 -5.00 -8.75 1.18
C THR A 348 -4.51 -7.36 1.54
N VAL A 349 -5.41 -6.45 1.91
CA VAL A 349 -5.06 -5.07 2.29
C VAL A 349 -4.16 -5.07 3.53
N GLU A 350 -4.49 -5.88 4.54
CA GLU A 350 -3.67 -6.01 5.74
C GLU A 350 -2.32 -6.67 5.44
N LEU A 351 -2.26 -7.70 4.58
CA LEU A 351 -1.01 -8.30 4.14
C LEU A 351 -0.08 -7.27 3.49
N GLN A 352 -0.58 -6.47 2.55
CA GLN A 352 0.23 -5.47 1.86
C GLN A 352 0.73 -4.36 2.82
N LYS A 353 -0.12 -3.87 3.72
CA LYS A 353 0.26 -2.86 4.72
C LYS A 353 1.33 -3.39 5.68
N GLU A 354 1.13 -4.59 6.20
CA GLU A 354 2.02 -5.19 7.18
C GLU A 354 3.34 -5.62 6.57
N ALA A 355 3.34 -6.18 5.36
CA ALA A 355 4.57 -6.50 4.62
C ALA A 355 5.39 -5.23 4.33
N SER A 356 4.75 -4.12 3.98
CA SER A 356 5.43 -2.83 3.81
C SER A 356 6.02 -2.31 5.12
N ARG A 357 5.25 -2.31 6.21
CA ARG A 357 5.70 -1.82 7.52
C ARG A 357 6.81 -2.67 8.15
N LYS A 358 6.59 -3.98 8.18
CA LYS A 358 7.38 -4.94 8.98
C LYS A 358 8.44 -5.67 8.16
N LEU A 359 8.14 -6.01 6.91
CA LEU A 359 9.06 -6.76 6.04
C LEU A 359 9.81 -5.87 5.04
N LYS A 360 9.42 -4.59 4.92
CA LYS A 360 10.00 -3.62 3.96
C LYS A 360 9.83 -4.06 2.50
N LEU A 361 8.78 -4.84 2.21
CA LEU A 361 8.41 -5.25 0.87
C LEU A 361 7.39 -4.27 0.29
N SER A 362 7.53 -3.90 -0.98
CA SER A 362 6.48 -3.13 -1.64
C SER A 362 5.22 -3.98 -1.85
N SER A 363 4.07 -3.32 -1.97
CA SER A 363 2.79 -4.00 -2.24
C SER A 363 2.84 -4.91 -3.46
N ALA A 364 3.47 -4.45 -4.55
CA ALA A 364 3.65 -5.24 -5.76
C ALA A 364 4.52 -6.49 -5.54
N GLN A 365 5.66 -6.34 -4.85
CA GLN A 365 6.53 -7.48 -4.51
C GLN A 365 5.82 -8.48 -3.58
N THR A 366 5.07 -7.97 -2.60
CA THR A 366 4.28 -8.80 -1.69
C THR A 366 3.26 -9.65 -2.44
N MET A 367 2.50 -9.06 -3.38
CA MET A 367 1.51 -9.80 -4.14
C MET A 367 2.16 -10.83 -5.09
N GLU A 368 3.29 -10.50 -5.71
CA GLU A 368 4.04 -11.42 -6.57
C GLU A 368 4.54 -12.65 -5.77
N ILE A 369 5.14 -12.43 -4.61
CA ILE A 369 5.64 -13.52 -3.74
C ILE A 369 4.47 -14.33 -3.18
N ALA A 370 3.40 -13.69 -2.70
CA ALA A 370 2.24 -14.39 -2.17
C ALA A 370 1.58 -15.26 -3.24
N GLU A 371 1.48 -14.77 -4.46
CA GLU A 371 0.95 -15.51 -5.59
C GLU A 371 1.83 -16.71 -5.96
N GLN A 372 3.16 -16.60 -5.86
CA GLN A 372 4.07 -17.75 -6.00
C GLN A 372 3.87 -18.79 -4.89
N LEU A 373 3.72 -18.36 -3.64
CA LEU A 373 3.46 -19.25 -2.49
C LEU A 373 2.13 -20.00 -2.65
N TYR A 374 1.09 -19.31 -3.15
CA TYR A 374 -0.20 -19.91 -3.48
C TYR A 374 -0.08 -20.96 -4.59
N GLN A 375 0.61 -20.62 -5.69
CA GLN A 375 0.84 -21.53 -6.80
C GLN A 375 1.68 -22.76 -6.45
N GLN A 376 2.40 -22.73 -5.33
CA GLN A 376 3.15 -23.86 -4.78
C GLN A 376 2.35 -24.65 -3.72
N GLY A 377 1.18 -24.16 -3.31
CA GLY A 377 0.31 -24.78 -2.31
C GLY A 377 0.67 -24.48 -0.85
N TYR A 378 1.51 -23.47 -0.58
CA TYR A 378 1.92 -23.09 0.78
C TYR A 378 0.91 -22.21 1.49
N ILE A 379 0.19 -21.36 0.77
CA ILE A 379 -0.83 -20.48 1.33
C ILE A 379 -2.14 -20.56 0.54
N SER A 380 -3.23 -20.13 1.18
CA SER A 380 -4.49 -19.87 0.48
C SER A 380 -4.37 -18.68 -0.46
N TYR A 381 -5.36 -18.55 -1.35
CA TYR A 381 -5.39 -17.52 -2.38
C TYR A 381 -5.21 -16.11 -1.80
N PRO A 382 -4.22 -15.33 -2.25
CA PRO A 382 -3.79 -14.12 -1.56
C PRO A 382 -4.57 -12.86 -1.94
N ARG A 383 -5.62 -12.98 -2.77
CA ARG A 383 -6.51 -11.88 -3.19
C ARG A 383 -7.90 -12.12 -2.60
N THR A 384 -8.10 -11.64 -1.38
CA THR A 384 -9.35 -11.77 -0.62
C THR A 384 -9.59 -10.54 0.26
N GLU A 385 -10.85 -10.12 0.33
CA GLU A 385 -11.30 -9.08 1.27
C GLU A 385 -11.72 -9.69 2.63
N THR A 386 -11.81 -11.02 2.73
CA THR A 386 -12.31 -11.74 3.90
C THR A 386 -11.36 -11.67 5.09
N ASP A 387 -11.87 -11.23 6.24
CA ASP A 387 -11.14 -11.08 7.51
C ASP A 387 -11.78 -11.89 8.67
N ARG A 388 -12.49 -12.96 8.31
CA ARG A 388 -13.16 -13.89 9.25
C ARG A 388 -13.03 -15.34 8.81
N PHE A 389 -12.92 -16.27 9.77
CA PHE A 389 -13.05 -17.70 9.51
C PHE A 389 -14.43 -18.21 9.96
N PRO A 390 -14.98 -19.28 9.36
CA PRO A 390 -16.11 -20.00 9.91
C PRO A 390 -15.76 -20.54 11.31
N THR A 391 -16.66 -20.33 12.27
CA THR A 391 -16.51 -20.76 13.66
C THR A 391 -17.51 -21.84 14.07
N ASP A 392 -18.17 -22.48 13.09
CA ASP A 392 -18.93 -23.70 13.30
C ASP A 392 -18.00 -24.89 13.55
N ASP A 393 -18.54 -26.03 13.99
CA ASP A 393 -17.73 -27.22 14.34
C ASP A 393 -16.81 -27.67 13.20
N ARG A 394 -17.30 -27.58 11.96
CA ARG A 394 -16.50 -27.88 10.76
C ARG A 394 -15.39 -26.86 10.55
N GLY A 395 -15.68 -25.56 10.69
CA GLY A 395 -14.70 -24.48 10.64
C GLY A 395 -13.59 -24.66 11.68
N ILE A 396 -13.96 -24.92 12.93
CA ILE A 396 -13.01 -25.14 14.03
C ILE A 396 -12.15 -26.39 13.77
N SER A 397 -12.75 -27.50 13.34
CA SER A 397 -12.01 -28.72 12.99
C SER A 397 -10.99 -28.46 11.87
N ASN A 398 -11.37 -27.67 10.85
CA ASN A 398 -10.46 -27.28 9.78
C ASN A 398 -9.30 -26.43 10.27
N LEU A 399 -9.56 -25.46 11.15
CA LEU A 399 -8.53 -24.62 11.74
C LEU A 399 -7.54 -25.45 12.57
N LYS A 400 -8.04 -26.38 13.39
CA LYS A 400 -7.18 -27.32 14.14
C LYS A 400 -6.33 -28.17 13.20
N ALA A 401 -6.88 -28.67 12.09
CA ALA A 401 -6.11 -29.41 11.08
C ALA A 401 -4.99 -28.56 10.44
N LEU A 402 -5.24 -27.28 10.16
CA LEU A 402 -4.22 -26.36 9.65
C LEU A 402 -3.13 -26.06 10.68
N ILE A 403 -3.49 -25.94 11.97
CA ILE A 403 -2.53 -25.80 13.07
C ILE A 403 -1.65 -27.05 13.17
N THR A 404 -2.22 -28.25 13.03
CA THR A 404 -1.46 -29.51 13.03
C THR A 404 -0.37 -29.53 11.96
N LEU A 405 -0.65 -29.01 10.76
CA LEU A 405 0.36 -28.90 9.70
C LEU A 405 1.55 -28.01 10.11
N GLN A 406 1.33 -27.03 10.99
CA GLN A 406 2.38 -26.12 11.45
C GLN A 406 3.17 -26.62 12.66
N SER A 407 2.82 -27.79 13.23
CA SER A 407 3.41 -28.34 14.45
C SER A 407 4.86 -28.84 14.30
N GLU A 408 5.38 -28.92 13.08
CA GLU A 408 6.75 -29.39 12.79
C GLU A 408 7.78 -28.24 12.66
N ASP A 409 7.33 -26.98 12.55
CA ASP A 409 8.25 -25.85 12.42
C ASP A 409 8.86 -25.47 13.77
N GLN A 410 10.19 -25.61 13.90
CA GLN A 410 10.90 -25.38 15.16
C GLN A 410 10.68 -23.99 15.79
N ARG A 411 10.29 -22.99 14.99
CA ARG A 411 10.12 -21.61 15.46
C ARG A 411 8.83 -21.38 16.25
N TRP A 412 7.80 -22.23 16.07
CA TRP A 412 6.49 -22.08 16.71
C TRP A 412 5.78 -23.40 17.03
N SER A 413 6.42 -24.55 16.78
CA SER A 413 5.88 -25.89 17.03
C SER A 413 5.36 -26.07 18.45
N LEU A 414 6.07 -25.54 19.45
CA LEU A 414 5.64 -25.61 20.85
C LEU A 414 4.28 -24.94 21.08
N LEU A 415 4.05 -23.77 20.48
CA LEU A 415 2.76 -23.10 20.56
C LEU A 415 1.69 -23.86 19.78
N ALA A 416 2.00 -24.30 18.55
CA ALA A 416 1.05 -25.03 17.71
C ALA A 416 0.54 -26.31 18.40
N LYS A 417 1.43 -27.07 19.06
CA LYS A 417 1.07 -28.25 19.86
C LYS A 417 0.20 -27.87 21.06
N ARG A 418 0.61 -26.83 21.81
CA ARG A 418 -0.16 -26.35 22.99
C ARG A 418 -1.59 -25.94 22.63
N LEU A 419 -1.78 -25.26 21.50
CA LEU A 419 -3.11 -24.89 21.01
C LEU A 419 -4.02 -26.11 20.78
N LEU A 420 -3.46 -27.28 20.45
CA LEU A 420 -4.19 -28.50 20.15
C LEU A 420 -4.38 -29.41 21.39
N GLU A 421 -3.48 -29.35 22.37
CA GLU A 421 -3.45 -30.25 23.53
C GLU A 421 -4.41 -29.85 24.66
N THR A 422 -4.73 -28.56 24.80
CA THR A 422 -5.62 -28.08 25.86
C THR A 422 -6.77 -27.24 25.30
N ASP A 423 -7.97 -27.45 25.81
CA ASP A 423 -9.13 -26.59 25.54
C ASP A 423 -9.18 -25.37 26.48
N ASP A 424 -8.31 -25.30 27.49
CA ASP A 424 -8.21 -24.14 28.39
C ASP A 424 -7.41 -23.00 27.75
N VAL A 425 -8.13 -22.01 27.22
CA VAL A 425 -7.57 -20.80 26.60
C VAL A 425 -6.62 -20.05 27.55
N SER A 426 -6.86 -20.08 28.87
CA SER A 426 -6.00 -19.39 29.84
C SER A 426 -4.62 -20.05 29.96
N ARG A 427 -4.54 -21.35 29.65
CA ARG A 427 -3.31 -22.15 29.59
C ARG A 427 -2.71 -22.24 28.18
N GLY A 428 -3.19 -21.42 27.25
CA GLY A 428 -2.69 -21.37 25.87
C GLY A 428 -3.38 -22.33 24.91
N GLY A 429 -4.58 -22.80 25.25
CA GLY A 429 -5.43 -23.57 24.35
C GLY A 429 -5.97 -22.77 23.18
N PHE A 430 -6.48 -23.48 22.17
CA PHE A 430 -7.06 -22.88 20.97
C PHE A 430 -8.18 -21.89 21.31
N LYS A 431 -8.08 -20.69 20.75
CA LYS A 431 -9.16 -19.70 20.75
C LYS A 431 -9.59 -19.45 19.32
N ALA A 432 -10.89 -19.58 19.04
CA ALA A 432 -11.43 -19.28 17.72
C ALA A 432 -11.01 -17.85 17.27
N PRO A 433 -10.57 -17.67 16.01
CA PRO A 433 -10.18 -16.35 15.50
C PRO A 433 -11.29 -15.31 15.66
N ARG A 434 -10.88 -14.04 15.82
CA ARG A 434 -11.84 -12.92 15.83
C ARG A 434 -12.47 -12.79 14.45
N ALA A 435 -13.76 -12.46 14.41
CA ALA A 435 -14.44 -12.11 13.16
C ALA A 435 -14.28 -10.61 12.90
N GLY A 436 -13.72 -10.26 11.74
CA GLY A 436 -13.79 -8.90 11.22
C GLY A 436 -15.12 -8.61 10.52
N SER A 437 -15.21 -7.45 9.86
CA SER A 437 -16.43 -6.95 9.24
C SER A 437 -16.57 -7.30 7.76
N HIS A 438 -15.58 -7.95 7.15
CA HIS A 438 -15.52 -8.17 5.70
C HIS A 438 -15.57 -9.66 5.34
N ASP A 439 -16.26 -9.98 4.25
CA ASP A 439 -16.41 -11.33 3.70
C ASP A 439 -16.75 -11.20 2.21
N ASP A 440 -15.88 -11.71 1.34
CA ASP A 440 -16.10 -11.73 -0.11
C ASP A 440 -16.98 -12.92 -0.56
N HIS A 441 -17.31 -13.83 0.36
CA HIS A 441 -18.05 -15.06 0.13
C HIS A 441 -17.45 -15.98 -0.95
N ALA A 442 -16.17 -15.79 -1.28
CA ALA A 442 -15.44 -16.54 -2.31
C ALA A 442 -14.23 -17.25 -1.70
N HIS A 443 -13.46 -16.55 -0.88
CA HIS A 443 -12.18 -17.00 -0.35
C HIS A 443 -12.12 -16.84 1.19
N PRO A 444 -11.49 -17.79 1.89
CA PRO A 444 -11.14 -17.60 3.29
C PRO A 444 -9.99 -16.59 3.42
N PRO A 445 -9.74 -16.06 4.63
CA PRO A 445 -8.56 -15.23 4.91
C PRO A 445 -7.26 -15.92 4.49
N ILE A 446 -6.21 -15.14 4.25
CA ILE A 446 -4.88 -15.62 3.86
C ILE A 446 -4.26 -16.42 5.02
N HIS A 447 -3.99 -17.71 4.80
CA HIS A 447 -3.47 -18.63 5.82
C HIS A 447 -2.55 -19.69 5.22
N PRO A 448 -1.66 -20.31 6.03
CA PRO A 448 -0.82 -21.39 5.54
C PRO A 448 -1.66 -22.66 5.30
N THR A 449 -1.50 -23.28 4.14
CA THR A 449 -2.23 -24.50 3.73
C THR A 449 -1.36 -25.76 3.76
N SER A 450 -0.06 -25.58 3.94
CA SER A 450 0.94 -26.64 4.09
C SER A 450 2.07 -26.13 4.97
N ALA A 451 2.87 -27.02 5.56
CA ALA A 451 4.16 -26.65 6.12
C ALA A 451 5.15 -26.33 4.99
N ALA A 452 6.05 -25.38 5.21
CA ALA A 452 7.24 -25.21 4.38
C ALA A 452 8.41 -25.95 5.03
N PRO A 453 8.89 -27.08 4.44
CA PRO A 453 10.04 -27.79 4.99
C PRO A 453 11.28 -26.89 5.08
N PRO A 454 12.18 -27.10 6.06
CA PRO A 454 13.40 -26.31 6.17
C PRO A 454 14.20 -26.29 4.86
N GLY A 455 14.57 -25.11 4.40
CA GLY A 455 15.38 -24.93 3.19
C GLY A 455 14.62 -24.89 1.86
N THR A 456 13.30 -25.12 1.83
CA THR A 456 12.52 -25.03 0.57
C THR A 456 12.24 -23.59 0.16
N LEU A 457 11.97 -22.71 1.13
CA LEU A 457 11.78 -21.28 0.92
C LEU A 457 13.02 -20.52 1.40
N SER A 458 13.40 -19.48 0.67
CA SER A 458 14.51 -18.58 1.05
C SER A 458 14.15 -17.12 0.78
N GLY A 459 14.98 -16.20 1.29
CA GLY A 459 14.82 -14.76 1.06
C GLY A 459 13.45 -14.22 1.48
N ASP A 460 12.88 -13.36 0.65
CA ASP A 460 11.62 -12.69 0.95
C ASP A 460 10.41 -13.63 0.92
N ALA A 461 10.46 -14.73 0.17
CA ALA A 461 9.42 -15.76 0.17
C ALA A 461 9.32 -16.46 1.54
N ALA A 462 10.45 -16.83 2.14
CA ALA A 462 10.49 -17.40 3.48
C ALA A 462 9.99 -16.41 4.54
N ARG A 463 10.39 -15.14 4.43
CA ARG A 463 9.97 -14.07 5.35
C ARG A 463 8.47 -13.79 5.28
N LEU A 464 7.89 -13.80 4.07
CA LEU A 464 6.46 -13.58 3.88
C LEU A 464 5.63 -14.77 4.36
N TYR A 465 6.05 -16.00 4.04
CA TYR A 465 5.42 -17.21 4.55
C TYR A 465 5.45 -17.27 6.08
N GLU A 466 6.61 -16.99 6.71
CA GLU A 466 6.74 -16.93 8.17
C GLU A 466 5.77 -15.92 8.79
N TYR A 467 5.66 -14.73 8.19
CA TYR A 467 4.71 -13.73 8.65
C TYR A 467 3.26 -14.24 8.60
N ILE A 468 2.85 -14.86 7.48
CA ILE A 468 1.50 -15.41 7.29
C ILE A 468 1.24 -16.54 8.31
N ALA A 469 2.17 -17.46 8.51
CA ALA A 469 2.04 -18.56 9.46
C ALA A 469 1.92 -18.07 10.91
N ARG A 470 2.81 -17.16 11.34
CA ARG A 470 2.76 -16.57 12.68
C ARG A 470 1.49 -15.74 12.90
N ARG A 471 1.02 -15.00 11.87
CA ARG A 471 -0.22 -14.24 11.91
C ARG A 471 -1.44 -15.15 12.08
N PHE A 472 -1.47 -16.28 11.36
CA PHE A 472 -2.52 -17.29 11.51
C PHE A 472 -2.54 -17.87 12.93
N LEU A 473 -1.41 -18.37 13.44
CA LEU A 473 -1.31 -18.92 14.80
C LEU A 473 -1.67 -17.88 15.87
N ALA A 474 -1.22 -16.63 15.70
CA ALA A 474 -1.59 -15.52 16.57
C ALA A 474 -3.11 -15.27 16.59
N SER A 475 -3.79 -15.36 15.44
CA SER A 475 -5.25 -15.20 15.38
C SER A 475 -6.01 -16.31 16.12
N CYS A 476 -5.43 -17.52 16.18
CA CYS A 476 -5.96 -18.69 16.90
C CYS A 476 -5.54 -18.75 18.38
N SER A 477 -4.77 -17.76 18.87
CA SER A 477 -4.24 -17.72 20.24
C SER A 477 -5.09 -16.84 21.17
N ALA A 478 -4.78 -16.82 22.47
CA ALA A 478 -5.39 -15.88 23.40
C ALA A 478 -4.95 -14.42 23.15
N ASP A 479 -5.76 -13.46 23.61
CA ASP A 479 -5.36 -12.05 23.67
C ASP A 479 -4.25 -11.88 24.72
N ALA A 480 -3.36 -10.90 24.55
CA ALA A 480 -2.40 -10.59 25.59
C ALA A 480 -3.10 -9.82 26.72
N SER A 481 -2.78 -10.14 27.98
CA SER A 481 -3.37 -9.49 29.15
C SER A 481 -2.29 -8.99 30.12
N GLY A 482 -2.67 -7.97 30.89
CA GLY A 482 -1.82 -7.30 31.84
C GLY A 482 -2.64 -6.46 32.81
N GLU A 483 -1.94 -5.79 33.70
CA GLU A 483 -2.50 -4.84 34.66
C GLU A 483 -1.90 -3.46 34.37
N ARG A 484 -2.76 -2.46 34.20
CA ARG A 484 -2.36 -1.06 34.08
C ARG A 484 -2.55 -0.37 35.42
N THR A 485 -1.46 0.18 35.95
CA THR A 485 -1.49 1.03 37.14
C THR A 485 -1.52 2.49 36.70
N ILE A 486 -2.42 3.29 37.24
CA ILE A 486 -2.58 4.71 36.92
C ILE A 486 -2.43 5.51 38.21
N TRP A 487 -1.40 6.33 38.28
CA TRP A 487 -1.24 7.33 39.34
C TRP A 487 -1.78 8.66 38.87
N ARG A 488 -2.61 9.30 39.72
CA ARG A 488 -3.04 10.69 39.53
C ARG A 488 -2.50 11.54 40.65
N PHE A 489 -1.88 12.66 40.27
CA PHE A 489 -1.37 13.66 41.18
C PHE A 489 -2.11 14.97 40.98
N ALA A 490 -2.25 15.74 42.05
CA ALA A 490 -2.74 17.11 42.02
C ALA A 490 -1.78 18.02 42.76
N VAL A 491 -1.63 19.24 42.25
CA VAL A 491 -0.96 20.34 42.95
C VAL A 491 -2.02 21.25 43.53
N PHE A 492 -1.97 21.50 44.83
CA PHE A 492 -2.93 22.34 45.55
C PHE A 492 -2.37 23.73 45.83
N SER A 493 -3.25 24.74 45.94
CA SER A 493 -2.91 26.14 46.23
C SER A 493 -2.33 26.38 47.64
N GLY A 494 -2.43 25.40 48.55
CA GLY A 494 -1.91 25.48 49.92
C GLY A 494 -1.73 24.09 50.55
N ALA A 495 -1.01 24.05 51.68
CA ALA A 495 -0.78 22.82 52.45
C ALA A 495 -2.08 22.29 53.09
N SER A 496 -2.14 20.98 53.34
CA SER A 496 -3.24 20.34 54.07
C SER A 496 -3.20 20.82 55.52
N GLU A 497 -4.30 21.40 56.01
CA GLU A 497 -4.56 21.87 57.38
C GLU A 497 -3.34 21.89 58.34
N ALA A 498 -2.47 22.89 58.19
CA ALA A 498 -1.80 23.47 59.33
C ALA A 498 -2.57 24.75 59.67
N ARG A 499 -3.39 24.71 60.73
CA ARG A 499 -3.99 25.90 61.34
C ARG A 499 -2.87 26.91 61.59
N THR A 500 -2.77 27.91 60.74
CA THR A 500 -1.87 29.05 60.95
C THR A 500 -2.74 30.29 60.91
N GLU A 501 -2.84 30.92 62.07
CA GLU A 501 -3.45 32.22 62.32
C GLU A 501 -2.58 33.29 61.63
N ALA A 502 -2.77 33.48 60.33
CA ALA A 502 -2.16 34.58 59.58
C ALA A 502 -3.25 35.42 58.90
N PRO A 503 -3.10 36.76 58.81
CA PRO A 503 -4.18 37.65 58.42
C PRO A 503 -4.60 37.42 56.97
N GLN A 504 -5.91 37.32 56.79
CA GLN A 504 -6.60 37.18 55.51
C GLN A 504 -6.50 38.48 54.70
N GLU A 505 -5.44 38.69 53.94
CA GLU A 505 -5.47 39.70 52.88
C GLU A 505 -4.69 39.20 51.65
N THR A 506 -5.43 38.99 50.56
CA THR A 506 -4.97 38.78 49.16
C THR A 506 -4.64 37.35 48.69
N CYS A 507 -5.46 36.35 49.05
CA CYS A 507 -5.48 35.07 48.29
C CYS A 507 -6.84 34.91 47.59
N MET A 508 -6.85 35.00 46.26
CA MET A 508 -8.07 34.99 45.43
C MET A 508 -8.79 33.61 45.34
N PHE A 509 -8.24 32.57 45.98
CA PHE A 509 -8.76 31.19 45.96
C PHE A 509 -8.74 30.59 47.37
N PRO A 510 -9.73 29.75 47.75
CA PRO A 510 -9.72 29.08 49.04
C PRO A 510 -8.48 28.18 49.19
N ALA A 511 -7.97 28.07 50.43
CA ALA A 511 -6.90 27.13 50.76
C ALA A 511 -7.31 25.71 50.33
N ASN A 512 -6.35 24.95 49.78
CA ASN A 512 -6.56 23.57 49.30
C ASN A 512 -7.38 23.45 47.98
N THR A 513 -7.32 24.45 47.10
CA THR A 513 -7.88 24.36 45.72
C THR A 513 -6.91 23.61 44.80
N VAL A 514 -7.40 22.67 44.00
CA VAL A 514 -6.59 22.01 42.96
C VAL A 514 -6.23 23.01 41.87
N LEU A 515 -4.93 23.21 41.64
CA LEU A 515 -4.42 24.03 40.55
C LEU A 515 -4.38 23.24 39.25
N GLU A 516 -3.64 22.13 39.25
CA GLU A 516 -3.40 21.30 38.06
C GLU A 516 -3.22 19.83 38.45
N THR A 517 -3.51 18.94 37.50
CA THR A 517 -3.42 17.49 37.67
C THR A 517 -2.49 16.85 36.66
N PHE A 518 -1.87 15.74 37.08
CA PHE A 518 -0.92 14.98 36.28
C PHE A 518 -1.17 13.49 36.43
N THR A 519 -0.96 12.76 35.34
CA THR A 519 -1.15 11.33 35.28
C THR A 519 0.14 10.62 34.90
N SER A 520 0.46 9.52 35.58
CA SER A 520 1.47 8.55 35.12
C SER A 520 0.88 7.16 35.01
N LYS A 521 1.36 6.37 34.06
CA LYS A 521 0.79 5.06 33.73
C LYS A 521 1.88 4.01 33.69
N GLY A 522 1.67 2.92 34.41
CA GLY A 522 2.45 1.71 34.33
C GLY A 522 1.67 0.56 33.71
N LEU A 523 2.38 -0.41 33.15
CA LEU A 523 1.84 -1.63 32.58
C LEU A 523 2.73 -2.80 33.00
N ARG A 524 2.13 -3.79 33.66
CA ARG A 524 2.72 -5.10 33.93
C ARG A 524 1.99 -6.14 33.08
N ILE A 525 2.71 -6.91 32.27
CA ILE A 525 2.10 -7.94 31.43
C ILE A 525 1.96 -9.21 32.28
N THR A 526 0.75 -9.77 32.31
CA THR A 526 0.46 -11.00 33.08
C THR A 526 0.44 -12.22 32.17
N ASN A 527 0.00 -12.08 30.92
CA ASN A 527 0.04 -13.12 29.91
C ASN A 527 0.35 -12.53 28.53
N LEU A 528 1.35 -13.09 27.85
CA LEU A 528 1.73 -12.67 26.49
C LEU A 528 0.71 -13.06 25.42
N GLY A 529 -0.09 -14.11 25.65
CA GLY A 529 -1.04 -14.63 24.66
C GLY A 529 -0.40 -14.80 23.28
N TYR A 530 -1.04 -14.28 22.25
CA TYR A 530 -0.54 -14.32 20.86
C TYR A 530 0.86 -13.70 20.66
N LEU A 531 1.33 -12.83 21.56
CA LEU A 531 2.65 -12.20 21.43
C LEU A 531 3.78 -13.22 21.59
N GLU A 532 3.53 -14.41 22.17
CA GLU A 532 4.53 -15.49 22.24
C GLU A 532 5.06 -15.84 20.83
N VAL A 533 4.16 -15.98 19.85
CA VAL A 533 4.53 -16.26 18.44
C VAL A 533 4.72 -15.01 17.59
N PHE A 534 4.13 -13.88 17.97
CA PHE A 534 4.10 -12.66 17.14
C PHE A 534 5.08 -11.54 17.60
N SER A 535 5.85 -11.77 18.66
CA SER A 535 6.85 -10.84 19.20
C SER A 535 7.91 -10.29 18.21
N PRO A 536 8.30 -10.99 17.12
CA PRO A 536 9.20 -10.41 16.12
C PRO A 536 8.60 -9.21 15.38
N TYR A 537 7.26 -9.15 15.32
CA TYR A 537 6.52 -8.18 14.52
C TYR A 537 5.78 -7.15 15.38
N GLU A 538 5.40 -7.53 16.60
CA GLU A 538 4.60 -6.72 17.49
C GLU A 538 5.10 -6.86 18.92
N LYS A 539 5.45 -5.74 19.55
CA LYS A 539 5.92 -5.72 20.94
C LYS A 539 4.89 -5.04 21.84
N TRP A 540 4.73 -5.59 23.03
CA TRP A 540 4.05 -4.95 24.15
C TRP A 540 5.07 -4.83 25.26
N LEU A 541 5.50 -3.60 25.55
CA LEU A 541 6.60 -3.33 26.47
C LEU A 541 6.03 -3.05 27.85
N GLU A 542 6.61 -3.69 28.87
CA GLU A 542 6.32 -3.37 30.26
C GLU A 542 6.87 -2.00 30.63
N SER A 543 6.14 -1.30 31.49
CA SER A 543 6.57 -0.05 32.09
C SER A 543 6.09 -0.05 33.53
N THR A 544 6.88 -0.52 34.48
CA THR A 544 6.47 -0.58 35.88
C THR A 544 6.63 0.78 36.54
N LEU A 545 5.64 1.18 37.35
CA LEU A 545 5.78 2.32 38.25
C LEU A 545 6.45 1.84 39.55
N PRO A 546 7.37 2.60 40.13
CA PRO A 546 8.15 2.15 41.27
C PRO A 546 7.46 2.31 42.63
N GLY A 547 7.39 1.23 43.41
CA GLY A 547 6.83 1.24 44.76
C GLY A 547 5.30 1.35 44.79
N ASP A 548 4.72 1.07 45.97
CA ASP A 548 3.29 1.25 46.23
C ASP A 548 3.09 2.60 46.96
N LEU A 549 2.87 3.66 46.17
CA LEU A 549 2.42 4.94 46.73
C LEU A 549 0.92 4.85 47.03
N GLU A 550 0.54 5.23 48.25
CA GLU A 550 -0.85 5.27 48.69
C GLU A 550 -1.52 6.61 48.33
N CYS A 551 -2.85 6.59 48.20
CA CYS A 551 -3.62 7.80 48.05
C CYS A 551 -3.41 8.70 49.29
N GLY A 552 -3.18 9.99 49.07
CA GLY A 552 -2.83 10.94 50.13
C GLY A 552 -1.32 11.10 50.34
N ALA A 553 -0.48 10.23 49.77
CA ALA A 553 0.97 10.41 49.78
C ALA A 553 1.34 11.79 49.21
N ALA A 554 2.19 12.52 49.94
CA ALA A 554 2.55 13.89 49.60
C ALA A 554 4.07 14.11 49.61
N ALA A 555 4.53 15.07 48.81
CA ALA A 555 5.93 15.50 48.81
C ALA A 555 6.22 16.47 49.97
N PRO A 556 7.40 16.43 50.61
CA PRO A 556 8.55 15.57 50.31
C PRO A 556 8.57 14.22 51.06
N GLU A 557 7.58 13.93 51.90
CA GLU A 557 7.58 12.78 52.82
C GLU A 557 7.68 11.44 52.09
N HIS A 558 6.89 11.26 51.04
CA HIS A 558 6.75 9.97 50.33
C HIS A 558 7.50 9.93 49.00
N PHE A 559 7.73 11.08 48.39
CA PHE A 559 8.45 11.25 47.12
C PHE A 559 8.92 12.70 46.99
N TRP A 560 9.86 12.97 46.09
CA TRP A 560 10.34 14.34 45.81
C TRP A 560 10.19 14.71 44.35
N LEU A 561 9.95 16.00 44.14
CA LEU A 561 10.00 16.63 42.82
C LEU A 561 11.47 16.76 42.40
N THR A 562 11.84 16.14 41.29
CA THR A 562 13.20 16.24 40.73
C THR A 562 13.29 17.28 39.61
N GLU A 563 12.21 17.46 38.86
CA GLU A 563 12.17 18.38 37.73
C GLU A 563 10.77 18.95 37.56
N LEU A 564 10.69 20.26 37.37
CA LEU A 564 9.50 20.96 36.90
C LEU A 564 9.93 21.98 35.85
N ARG A 565 9.52 21.78 34.60
CA ARG A 565 9.91 22.65 33.48
C ARG A 565 8.73 22.98 32.59
N LEU A 566 8.73 24.19 32.05
CA LEU A 566 7.87 24.60 30.95
C LEU A 566 8.62 24.35 29.65
N GLU A 567 8.22 23.33 28.90
CA GLU A 567 8.82 23.01 27.59
C GLU A 567 8.05 23.73 26.48
N GLU A 568 8.76 24.54 25.70
CA GLU A 568 8.27 25.07 24.44
C GLU A 568 8.53 24.06 23.32
N SER A 569 7.52 23.83 22.48
CA SER A 569 7.58 22.95 21.32
C SER A 569 6.80 23.55 20.16
N ILE A 570 6.99 23.02 18.96
CA ILE A 570 6.28 23.46 17.76
C ILE A 570 5.48 22.31 17.16
N THR A 571 4.30 22.59 16.62
CA THR A 571 3.56 21.56 15.89
C THR A 571 4.33 21.17 14.63
N GLU A 572 4.40 19.87 14.34
CA GLU A 572 5.09 19.35 13.17
C GLU A 572 4.12 19.09 12.01
N PRO A 573 4.56 19.28 10.76
CA PRO A 573 3.74 19.03 9.59
C PRO A 573 3.52 17.52 9.39
N PRO A 574 2.39 17.10 8.79
CA PRO A 574 2.08 15.68 8.61
C PRO A 574 3.15 14.97 7.77
N ALA A 575 3.43 13.72 8.11
CA ALA A 575 4.36 12.90 7.35
C ALA A 575 3.83 12.61 5.94
N LEU A 576 4.75 12.59 4.97
CA LEU A 576 4.42 12.10 3.62
C LEU A 576 3.95 10.64 3.68
N LEU A 577 3.13 10.25 2.72
CA LEU A 577 2.55 8.90 2.71
C LEU A 577 3.65 7.85 2.52
N SER A 578 3.74 6.91 3.46
CA SER A 578 4.36 5.62 3.18
C SER A 578 3.45 4.78 2.28
N GLU A 579 3.95 3.65 1.80
CA GLU A 579 3.13 2.72 1.01
C GLU A 579 1.97 2.13 1.80
N ALA A 580 2.18 1.80 3.08
CA ALA A 580 1.09 1.38 3.96
C ALA A 580 0.04 2.49 4.16
N ASP A 581 0.45 3.75 4.23
CA ASP A 581 -0.48 4.89 4.37
C ASP A 581 -1.28 5.12 3.09
N LEU A 582 -0.65 4.98 1.91
CA LEU A 582 -1.33 5.11 0.63
C LEU A 582 -2.33 3.97 0.40
N ILE A 583 -1.96 2.72 0.73
CA ILE A 583 -2.88 1.58 0.70
C ILE A 583 -4.07 1.84 1.62
N ALA A 584 -3.83 2.30 2.86
CA ALA A 584 -4.89 2.59 3.82
C ALA A 584 -5.80 3.76 3.35
N ALA A 585 -5.25 4.74 2.64
CA ALA A 585 -6.03 5.83 2.07
C ALA A 585 -6.89 5.36 0.90
N MET A 586 -6.35 4.54 -0.01
CA MET A 586 -7.09 3.96 -1.13
C MET A 586 -8.25 3.08 -0.65
N ASP A 587 -7.97 2.18 0.30
CA ASP A 587 -8.96 1.31 0.94
C ASP A 587 -10.09 2.11 1.63
N ARG A 588 -9.74 3.12 2.43
CA ARG A 588 -10.72 4.02 3.07
C ARG A 588 -11.63 4.74 2.08
N HIS A 589 -11.09 5.11 0.92
CA HIS A 589 -11.84 5.80 -0.12
C HIS A 589 -12.56 4.84 -1.08
N GLY A 590 -12.42 3.52 -0.90
CA GLY A 590 -13.07 2.52 -1.75
C GLY A 590 -12.57 2.56 -3.20
N ILE A 591 -11.26 2.77 -3.41
CA ILE A 591 -10.64 2.68 -4.74
C ILE A 591 -9.54 1.61 -4.76
N GLY A 592 -9.42 0.90 -5.88
CA GLY A 592 -8.52 -0.21 -6.03
C GLY A 592 -9.01 -1.49 -5.33
N THR A 593 -10.33 -1.70 -5.23
CA THR A 593 -10.92 -2.94 -4.71
C THR A 593 -10.51 -4.16 -5.54
N ASP A 594 -10.87 -5.37 -5.08
CA ASP A 594 -10.52 -6.63 -5.74
C ASP A 594 -8.99 -6.83 -5.88
N ALA A 595 -8.26 -6.45 -4.83
CA ALA A 595 -6.80 -6.58 -4.74
C ALA A 595 -6.00 -5.83 -5.83
N THR A 596 -6.55 -4.76 -6.42
CA THR A 596 -5.89 -3.98 -7.49
C THR A 596 -5.03 -2.80 -6.98
N ILE A 597 -5.07 -2.47 -5.69
CA ILE A 597 -4.28 -1.37 -5.07
C ILE A 597 -2.80 -1.39 -5.50
N ALA A 598 -2.14 -2.55 -5.38
CA ALA A 598 -0.72 -2.70 -5.68
C ALA A 598 -0.38 -2.34 -7.14
N GLU A 599 -1.28 -2.65 -8.08
CA GLU A 599 -1.12 -2.35 -9.50
C GLU A 599 -1.15 -0.83 -9.74
N HIS A 600 -2.10 -0.12 -9.15
CA HIS A 600 -2.24 1.33 -9.33
C HIS A 600 -1.08 2.10 -8.69
N ILE A 601 -0.62 1.66 -7.51
CA ILE A 601 0.58 2.21 -6.86
C ILE A 601 1.84 1.96 -7.72
N LYS A 602 1.96 0.79 -8.35
CA LYS A 602 3.06 0.48 -9.28
C LYS A 602 3.00 1.39 -10.52
N LYS A 603 1.82 1.56 -11.13
CA LYS A 603 1.62 2.38 -12.33
C LYS A 603 2.05 3.84 -12.14
N ILE A 604 1.70 4.50 -11.02
CA ILE A 604 2.11 5.90 -10.80
C ILE A 604 3.63 6.06 -10.61
N GLN A 605 4.33 5.02 -10.16
CA GLN A 605 5.78 4.99 -10.04
C GLN A 605 6.44 4.74 -11.41
N GLU A 606 5.94 3.78 -12.18
CA GLU A 606 6.43 3.47 -13.54
C GLU A 606 6.27 4.65 -14.50
N ARG A 607 5.19 5.42 -14.34
CA ARG A 607 4.94 6.65 -15.11
C ARG A 607 5.69 7.87 -14.57
N HIS A 608 6.51 7.70 -13.54
CA HIS A 608 7.31 8.76 -12.93
C HIS A 608 6.49 9.97 -12.44
N TYR A 609 5.24 9.75 -12.02
CA TYR A 609 4.44 10.78 -11.37
C TYR A 609 4.82 10.94 -9.90
N VAL A 610 5.31 9.88 -9.28
CA VAL A 610 5.83 9.87 -7.92
C VAL A 610 7.17 9.13 -7.85
N VAL A 611 7.95 9.42 -6.83
CA VAL A 611 9.14 8.65 -6.45
C VAL A 611 9.08 8.27 -4.98
N LYS A 612 9.62 7.09 -4.64
CA LYS A 612 9.88 6.72 -3.25
C LYS A 612 11.24 7.28 -2.84
N GLN A 613 11.26 8.08 -1.78
CA GLN A 613 12.48 8.59 -1.17
C GLN A 613 12.62 8.08 0.25
N ILE A 614 13.84 7.71 0.63
CA ILE A 614 14.17 7.46 2.04
C ILE A 614 14.32 8.84 2.67
N ILE A 615 13.32 9.22 3.45
CA ILE A 615 13.37 10.46 4.22
C ILE A 615 13.86 10.04 5.59
N ALA A 616 15.09 10.44 5.94
CA ALA A 616 15.55 10.35 7.31
C ALA A 616 14.54 11.13 8.16
N GLU A 617 13.88 10.45 9.08
CA GLU A 617 13.04 11.15 10.05
C GLU A 617 13.97 12.11 10.79
N GLU A 618 13.81 13.41 10.53
CA GLU A 618 14.46 14.43 11.32
C GLU A 618 14.07 14.12 12.76
N ARG A 619 15.08 13.86 13.59
CA ARG A 619 14.89 13.58 15.01
C ARG A 619 13.87 14.56 15.57
N ARG A 620 12.98 14.09 16.44
CA ARG A 620 12.42 14.87 17.55
C ARG A 620 13.57 15.57 18.27
N ARG A 621 14.05 16.68 17.75
CA ARG A 621 15.00 17.56 18.42
C ARG A 621 14.13 18.27 19.45
N GLN A 622 14.07 17.70 20.66
CA GLN A 622 13.89 18.54 21.84
C GLN A 622 15.02 19.58 21.74
N SER A 623 14.69 20.78 21.28
CA SER A 623 15.69 21.83 21.13
C SER A 623 16.09 22.28 22.53
N HIS A 624 17.14 21.68 23.07
CA HIS A 624 17.89 22.28 24.16
C HIS A 624 18.68 23.45 23.57
N ARG A 625 18.02 24.59 23.39
CA ARG A 625 18.72 25.87 23.30
C ARG A 625 18.93 26.34 24.73
N ALA A 626 20.03 25.90 25.33
CA ALA A 626 20.59 26.58 26.48
C ALA A 626 21.02 27.97 26.00
N GLY A 627 20.34 29.00 26.48
CA GLY A 627 20.84 30.37 26.37
C GLY A 627 22.04 30.49 27.31
N THR A 628 23.26 30.51 26.76
CA THR A 628 24.44 30.87 27.52
C THR A 628 24.84 32.28 27.13
N GLN A 629 24.89 33.13 28.14
CA GLN A 629 25.36 34.50 28.09
C GLN A 629 26.81 34.58 27.61
N VAL A 630 27.09 35.66 26.88
CA VAL A 630 28.41 36.07 26.42
C VAL A 630 29.24 36.51 27.64
N HIS A 631 30.41 35.92 27.82
CA HIS A 631 31.56 36.59 28.44
C HIS A 631 32.86 36.13 27.78
N ASP A 632 33.68 37.13 27.48
CA ASP A 632 34.98 37.07 26.84
C ASP A 632 36.00 36.20 27.59
N ALA A 633 36.87 35.51 26.84
CA ALA A 633 38.32 35.50 27.05
C ALA A 633 39.03 34.77 25.89
N ALA A 634 39.99 35.48 25.28
CA ALA A 634 40.90 34.97 24.28
C ALA A 634 42.00 34.08 24.88
N ALA A 635 42.43 33.04 24.15
CA ALA A 635 43.82 32.60 24.11
C ALA A 635 44.06 31.61 22.95
N ASN A 636 45.09 31.92 22.17
CA ASN A 636 45.71 31.11 21.13
C ASN A 636 46.24 29.76 21.65
N SER A 637 46.19 28.72 20.82
CA SER A 637 47.41 28.08 20.31
C SER A 637 47.08 26.95 19.32
N SER A 638 47.80 26.95 18.22
CA SER A 638 48.02 25.87 17.28
C SER A 638 48.54 24.60 17.97
N ASP A 639 48.26 23.43 17.40
CA ASP A 639 49.31 22.57 16.85
C ASP A 639 48.72 21.28 16.25
N GLU A 640 49.13 21.03 15.01
CA GLU A 640 49.10 19.74 14.32
C GLU A 640 50.07 18.77 15.00
N CYS A 641 49.76 17.47 15.10
CA CYS A 641 50.46 16.42 14.34
C CYS A 641 50.11 14.98 14.81
N ASP A 642 49.90 14.17 13.79
CA ASP A 642 50.46 12.84 13.51
C ASP A 642 50.11 11.56 14.28
N ALA A 643 50.00 10.53 13.45
CA ALA A 643 49.75 9.14 13.76
C ALA A 643 51.06 8.36 13.88
N SER A 644 51.15 7.41 14.82
CA SER A 644 51.53 6.00 14.55
C SER A 644 51.84 5.20 15.83
N GLN A 645 51.27 3.98 15.85
CA GLN A 645 51.73 2.71 16.43
C GLN A 645 52.71 2.67 17.62
N VAL A 646 52.30 2.03 18.74
CA VAL A 646 53.10 0.99 19.43
C VAL A 646 52.16 -0.01 20.15
N THR A 647 52.56 -1.27 20.10
CA THR A 647 51.93 -2.50 20.61
C THR A 647 52.12 -2.77 22.10
N SER A 648 51.15 -3.50 22.67
CA SER A 648 51.28 -4.63 23.62
C SER A 648 50.99 -4.44 25.13
N ARG A 649 50.28 -5.48 25.61
CA ARG A 649 50.10 -6.03 26.97
C ARG A 649 49.00 -5.47 27.89
N ALA A 650 48.05 -6.38 28.10
CA ALA A 650 46.92 -6.41 29.03
C ALA A 650 47.25 -5.96 30.45
N HIS A 651 46.22 -5.48 31.18
CA HIS A 651 45.77 -6.00 32.49
C HIS A 651 44.30 -5.58 32.74
N SER A 652 43.60 -6.46 33.46
CA SER A 652 42.18 -6.50 33.79
C SER A 652 41.60 -5.21 34.42
N ALA A 653 40.44 -4.76 33.92
CA ALA A 653 39.47 -3.97 34.70
C ALA A 653 38.07 -4.05 34.06
N THR A 654 37.17 -4.71 34.77
CA THR A 654 35.75 -4.92 34.50
C THR A 654 35.02 -3.57 34.40
N ARG A 655 34.51 -3.21 33.21
CA ARG A 655 33.59 -2.08 33.02
C ARG A 655 32.24 -2.61 32.50
N THR A 656 31.25 -2.52 33.38
CA THR A 656 29.82 -2.58 33.09
C THR A 656 29.50 -1.58 31.97
N ARG A 657 29.22 -2.11 30.77
CA ARG A 657 28.65 -1.33 29.67
C ARG A 657 27.16 -1.11 29.95
N GLU A 658 26.82 0.12 30.31
CA GLU A 658 25.47 0.64 30.12
C GLU A 658 25.06 0.41 28.67
N ARG A 659 24.06 -0.47 28.47
CA ARG A 659 23.38 -0.65 27.20
C ARG A 659 22.52 0.59 26.94
N CYS A 660 23.11 1.64 26.39
CA CYS A 660 22.36 2.64 25.66
C CYS A 660 21.76 1.94 24.43
N GLY A 661 20.44 1.77 24.42
CA GLY A 661 19.72 1.07 23.38
C GLY A 661 19.97 1.70 22.00
N LEU A 662 20.69 0.99 21.14
CA LEU A 662 20.65 1.22 19.69
C LEU A 662 19.24 0.90 19.20
N VAL A 663 18.35 1.90 19.22
CA VAL A 663 17.11 1.86 18.47
C VAL A 663 17.48 1.93 17.00
N SER A 664 17.26 0.83 16.29
CA SER A 664 17.41 0.73 14.84
C SER A 664 16.69 1.90 14.14
N ARG A 665 17.42 2.67 13.34
CA ARG A 665 16.88 3.73 12.49
C ARG A 665 15.89 3.09 11.51
N SER A 666 14.59 3.31 11.67
CA SER A 666 13.62 2.90 10.65
C SER A 666 13.65 3.89 9.48
N SER A 667 14.45 3.60 8.47
CA SER A 667 14.36 4.26 7.17
C SER A 667 13.04 3.86 6.50
N VAL A 668 12.03 4.74 6.56
CA VAL A 668 10.75 4.53 5.88
C VAL A 668 10.79 5.24 4.53
N GLN A 669 10.56 4.49 3.46
CA GLN A 669 10.36 5.06 2.13
C GLN A 669 9.00 5.75 2.05
N ARG A 670 8.97 7.00 1.57
CA ARG A 670 7.74 7.79 1.43
C ARG A 670 7.60 8.32 0.01
N PHE A 671 6.36 8.49 -0.43
CA PHE A 671 6.06 9.03 -1.75
C PHE A 671 6.24 10.55 -1.79
N VAL A 672 6.97 11.01 -2.80
CA VAL A 672 7.11 12.42 -3.16
C VAL A 672 6.60 12.59 -4.59
N PRO A 673 5.63 13.49 -4.86
CA PRO A 673 5.20 13.75 -6.22
C PRO A 673 6.30 14.45 -7.02
N MET A 674 6.46 14.04 -8.27
CA MET A 674 7.34 14.70 -9.23
C MET A 674 6.64 15.92 -9.83
N LYS A 675 7.40 16.86 -10.41
CA LYS A 675 6.86 18.09 -11.02
C LYS A 675 5.71 17.82 -11.99
N LEU A 676 5.85 16.81 -12.86
CA LEU A 676 4.79 16.43 -13.81
C LEU A 676 3.53 15.91 -13.10
N GLY A 677 3.68 15.04 -12.10
CA GLY A 677 2.55 14.51 -11.34
C GLY A 677 1.80 15.62 -10.60
N GLN A 678 2.54 16.53 -9.96
CA GLN A 678 1.94 17.70 -9.31
C GLN A 678 1.23 18.61 -10.33
N ALA A 679 1.89 18.98 -11.43
CA ALA A 679 1.33 19.84 -12.46
C ALA A 679 0.02 19.30 -13.05
N LEU A 680 -0.06 17.98 -13.28
CA LEU A 680 -1.26 17.34 -13.81
C LEU A 680 -2.44 17.45 -12.84
N VAL A 681 -2.25 17.10 -11.57
CA VAL A 681 -3.32 17.19 -10.56
C VAL A 681 -3.80 18.64 -10.41
N GLU A 682 -2.87 19.58 -10.26
CA GLU A 682 -3.15 21.01 -10.11
C GLU A 682 -3.87 21.60 -11.34
N ALA A 683 -3.45 21.21 -12.55
CA ALA A 683 -4.08 21.68 -13.78
C ALA A 683 -5.52 21.14 -13.94
N PHE A 684 -5.77 19.87 -13.63
CA PHE A 684 -7.12 19.30 -13.65
C PHE A 684 -8.04 20.01 -12.64
N GLU A 685 -7.57 20.23 -11.42
CA GLU A 685 -8.33 20.94 -10.39
C GLU A 685 -8.64 22.39 -10.80
N SER A 686 -7.69 23.10 -11.43
CA SER A 686 -7.93 24.46 -11.94
C SER A 686 -9.02 24.52 -13.03
N CYS A 687 -9.20 23.43 -13.77
CA CYS A 687 -10.26 23.28 -14.77
C CYS A 687 -11.61 22.89 -14.16
N HIS A 688 -11.70 22.75 -12.83
CA HIS A 688 -12.86 22.21 -12.11
C HIS A 688 -13.16 20.74 -12.50
N VAL A 689 -12.10 19.99 -12.82
CA VAL A 689 -12.16 18.57 -13.17
C VAL A 689 -11.59 17.75 -12.01
N HIS A 690 -12.47 17.27 -11.14
CA HIS A 690 -12.10 16.62 -9.88
C HIS A 690 -11.78 15.12 -10.02
N LEU A 691 -11.17 14.70 -11.13
CA LEU A 691 -10.80 13.30 -11.38
C LEU A 691 -9.62 12.81 -10.49
N ALA A 692 -8.88 13.74 -9.88
CA ALA A 692 -7.87 13.42 -8.87
C ALA A 692 -8.49 13.09 -7.50
N ARG A 693 -9.78 13.41 -7.29
CA ARG A 693 -10.53 12.97 -6.11
C ARG A 693 -11.04 11.54 -6.36
N PRO A 694 -11.07 10.68 -5.34
CA PRO A 694 -11.42 9.27 -5.51
C PRO A 694 -12.91 9.02 -5.81
N ASN A 695 -13.78 10.02 -5.66
CA ASN A 695 -15.24 9.88 -5.68
C ASN A 695 -15.78 9.16 -6.92
N LEU A 696 -15.42 9.61 -8.14
CA LEU A 696 -15.94 8.99 -9.37
C LEU A 696 -15.43 7.56 -9.55
N ARG A 697 -14.18 7.28 -9.13
CA ARG A 697 -13.62 5.93 -9.20
C ARG A 697 -14.27 4.99 -8.18
N ALA A 698 -14.51 5.47 -6.96
CA ALA A 698 -15.21 4.70 -5.94
C ALA A 698 -16.64 4.37 -6.38
N GLU A 699 -17.32 5.30 -7.03
CA GLU A 699 -18.65 5.06 -7.62
C GLU A 699 -18.59 4.03 -8.76
N GLN A 700 -17.57 4.09 -9.63
CA GLN A 700 -17.33 3.08 -10.65
C GLN A 700 -17.17 1.67 -10.04
N GLU A 701 -16.32 1.50 -9.03
CA GLU A 701 -16.08 0.20 -8.37
C GLU A 701 -17.32 -0.29 -7.61
N ARG A 702 -18.05 0.60 -6.94
CA ARG A 702 -19.32 0.28 -6.29
C ARG A 702 -20.35 -0.27 -7.28
N ARG A 703 -20.51 0.38 -8.44
CA ARG A 703 -21.43 -0.09 -9.49
C ARG A 703 -21.01 -1.42 -10.08
N GLN A 704 -19.72 -1.65 -10.27
CA GLN A 704 -19.22 -2.96 -10.71
C GLN A 704 -19.59 -4.06 -9.71
N LYS A 705 -19.44 -3.81 -8.40
CA LYS A 705 -19.89 -4.76 -7.36
C LYS A 705 -21.41 -5.02 -7.43
N LEU A 706 -22.24 -4.01 -7.71
CA LEU A 706 -23.68 -4.19 -7.90
C LEU A 706 -24.01 -5.02 -9.15
N VAL A 707 -23.34 -4.77 -10.27
CA VAL A 707 -23.50 -5.56 -11.51
C VAL A 707 -23.09 -7.02 -11.27
N ALA A 708 -21.97 -7.25 -10.60
CA ALA A 708 -21.48 -8.59 -10.26
C ALA A 708 -22.47 -9.40 -9.40
N LYS A 709 -23.23 -8.71 -8.52
CA LYS A 709 -24.31 -9.30 -7.72
C LYS A 709 -25.64 -9.46 -8.47
N GLY A 710 -25.77 -8.88 -9.66
CA GLY A 710 -27.03 -8.84 -10.41
C GLY A 710 -28.04 -7.81 -9.89
N GLU A 711 -27.59 -6.85 -9.07
CA GLU A 711 -28.41 -5.79 -8.47
C GLU A 711 -28.52 -4.53 -9.35
N ALA A 712 -27.73 -4.46 -10.43
CA ALA A 712 -27.74 -3.36 -11.39
C ALA A 712 -27.54 -3.84 -12.84
N SER A 713 -28.05 -3.07 -13.81
CA SER A 713 -27.83 -3.31 -15.24
C SER A 713 -26.43 -2.89 -15.67
N GLY A 714 -25.71 -3.76 -16.37
CA GLY A 714 -24.36 -3.47 -16.82
C GLY A 714 -24.27 -2.37 -17.88
N SER A 715 -25.21 -2.35 -18.84
CA SER A 715 -25.23 -1.31 -19.88
C SER A 715 -25.54 0.07 -19.31
N GLU A 716 -26.52 0.17 -18.41
CA GLU A 716 -26.88 1.44 -17.76
C GLU A 716 -25.73 1.96 -16.91
N ALA A 717 -25.10 1.08 -16.12
CA ALA A 717 -23.93 1.43 -15.33
C ALA A 717 -22.78 1.96 -16.19
N LEU A 718 -22.52 1.32 -17.34
CA LEU A 718 -21.50 1.75 -18.30
C LEU A 718 -21.83 3.12 -18.91
N ASP A 719 -23.05 3.34 -19.37
CA ASP A 719 -23.46 4.57 -20.06
C ASP A 719 -23.42 5.78 -19.12
N GLU A 720 -23.89 5.64 -17.88
CA GLU A 720 -23.83 6.72 -16.88
C GLU A 720 -22.39 7.09 -16.50
N LEU A 721 -21.51 6.10 -16.34
CA LEU A 721 -20.11 6.32 -16.02
C LEU A 721 -19.37 6.97 -17.20
N LEU A 722 -19.59 6.50 -18.44
CA LEU A 722 -19.01 7.11 -19.63
C LEU A 722 -19.50 8.55 -19.83
N THR A 723 -20.76 8.83 -19.51
CA THR A 723 -21.32 10.20 -19.53
C THR A 723 -20.56 11.10 -18.55
N SER A 724 -20.36 10.63 -17.31
CA SER A 724 -19.61 11.36 -16.29
C SER A 724 -18.16 11.66 -16.72
N PHE A 725 -17.46 10.68 -17.33
CA PHE A 725 -16.11 10.90 -17.86
C PHE A 725 -16.10 11.83 -19.08
N ALA A 726 -17.09 11.74 -19.96
CA ALA A 726 -17.21 12.60 -21.13
C ALA A 726 -17.46 14.06 -20.73
N GLU A 727 -18.29 14.32 -19.72
CA GLU A 727 -18.50 15.65 -19.16
C GLU A 727 -17.23 16.24 -18.57
N ALA A 728 -16.51 15.45 -17.76
CA ALA A 728 -15.22 15.83 -17.21
C ALA A 728 -14.20 16.15 -18.33
N PHE A 729 -14.18 15.34 -19.40
CA PHE A 729 -13.32 15.56 -20.56
C PHE A 729 -13.69 16.85 -21.31
N ARG A 730 -14.97 17.08 -21.60
CA ARG A 730 -15.44 18.32 -22.26
C ARG A 730 -15.06 19.55 -21.44
N ARG A 731 -15.20 19.49 -20.11
CA ARG A 731 -14.80 20.59 -19.22
C ARG A 731 -13.30 20.87 -19.29
N LEU A 732 -12.47 19.82 -19.28
CA LEU A 732 -11.02 19.94 -19.41
C LEU A 732 -10.62 20.65 -20.72
N VAL A 733 -11.26 20.28 -21.84
CA VAL A 733 -11.00 20.89 -23.14
C VAL A 733 -11.49 22.34 -23.20
N LEU A 734 -12.68 22.62 -22.63
CA LEU A 734 -13.25 23.96 -22.57
C LEU A 734 -12.37 24.92 -21.76
N GLU A 735 -11.82 24.45 -20.64
CA GLU A 735 -11.00 25.23 -19.70
C GLU A 735 -9.49 25.13 -19.99
N ARG A 736 -9.11 24.79 -21.23
CA ARG A 736 -7.71 24.61 -21.65
C ARG A 736 -6.79 25.79 -21.32
N SER A 737 -7.32 27.01 -21.30
CA SER A 737 -6.56 28.21 -20.89
C SER A 737 -6.14 28.16 -19.42
N LYS A 738 -7.01 27.69 -18.51
CA LYS A 738 -6.69 27.48 -17.09
C LYS A 738 -5.70 26.33 -16.90
N PHE A 739 -5.87 25.26 -17.68
CA PHE A 739 -4.90 24.17 -17.75
C PHE A 739 -3.51 24.72 -18.08
N ASP A 740 -3.38 25.47 -19.18
CA ASP A 740 -2.13 26.07 -19.63
C ASP A 740 -1.55 27.04 -18.60
N ALA A 741 -2.37 27.94 -18.03
CA ALA A 741 -1.92 28.90 -17.03
C ALA A 741 -1.33 28.22 -15.78
N THR A 742 -1.90 27.09 -15.36
CA THR A 742 -1.38 26.31 -14.23
C THR A 742 -0.14 25.51 -14.63
N PHE A 743 -0.17 24.85 -15.79
CA PHE A 743 0.95 24.03 -16.26
C PHE A 743 2.21 24.86 -16.53
N CYS A 744 2.05 26.09 -17.05
CA CYS A 744 3.12 27.07 -17.25
C CYS A 744 3.92 27.39 -15.97
N LYS A 745 3.31 27.28 -14.78
CA LYS A 745 4.00 27.50 -13.50
C LYS A 745 5.05 26.43 -13.21
N PHE A 746 4.89 25.24 -13.80
CA PHE A 746 5.79 24.11 -13.63
C PHE A 746 6.77 23.97 -14.80
N PHE A 747 6.30 24.23 -16.01
CA PHE A 747 7.03 24.03 -17.25
C PHE A 747 6.78 25.20 -18.20
N PRO A 748 7.81 25.95 -18.64
CA PRO A 748 7.61 27.13 -19.50
C PRO A 748 7.03 26.73 -20.86
N LYS A 749 6.05 27.48 -21.39
CA LYS A 749 5.47 27.16 -22.70
C LYS A 749 6.53 27.26 -23.79
N ALA A 750 6.57 26.28 -24.69
CA ALA A 750 7.48 26.33 -25.85
C ALA A 750 7.14 27.55 -26.70
N GLU A 751 8.17 28.30 -27.12
CA GLU A 751 8.01 29.33 -28.12
C GLU A 751 7.55 28.68 -29.44
N PRO A 752 6.61 29.29 -30.17
CA PRO A 752 6.32 28.83 -31.53
C PRO A 752 7.63 28.85 -32.32
N PRO A 753 7.88 27.86 -33.22
CA PRO A 753 9.06 27.90 -34.06
C PRO A 753 9.08 29.26 -34.76
N SER A 754 10.09 30.06 -34.46
CA SER A 754 10.33 31.31 -35.15
C SER A 754 10.41 30.96 -36.62
N LEU A 755 9.46 31.47 -37.42
CA LEU A 755 9.65 31.53 -38.86
C LEU A 755 11.03 32.12 -39.05
N LEU A 756 11.92 31.35 -39.68
CA LEU A 756 13.26 31.75 -40.07
C LEU A 756 13.25 33.24 -40.38
N ARG A 757 13.95 34.03 -39.54
CA ARG A 757 14.46 35.32 -40.01
C ARG A 757 15.21 34.98 -41.29
N ALA A 758 14.65 35.40 -42.42
CA ALA A 758 15.34 35.30 -43.70
C ALA A 758 16.77 35.82 -43.49
N PRO A 759 17.80 35.11 -43.99
CA PRO A 759 19.16 35.60 -43.86
C PRO A 759 19.21 36.99 -44.52
N ALA A 760 19.80 37.93 -43.80
CA ALA A 760 20.00 39.30 -44.24
C ALA A 760 20.49 39.31 -45.70
N ALA A 761 19.74 39.98 -46.57
CA ALA A 761 20.18 40.25 -47.92
C ALA A 761 21.54 40.96 -47.84
N LEU A 762 22.55 40.38 -48.48
CA LEU A 762 23.81 41.07 -48.75
C LEU A 762 23.48 42.35 -49.53
N GLU A 763 23.80 43.50 -48.94
CA GLU A 763 23.93 44.75 -49.66
C GLU A 763 25.06 44.59 -50.70
N LEU A 764 24.66 44.44 -51.97
CA LEU A 764 25.53 44.74 -53.09
C LEU A 764 25.33 46.20 -53.46
N THR A 765 26.34 46.98 -53.12
CA THR A 765 26.62 48.34 -53.54
C THR A 765 26.62 48.43 -55.07
N GLN A 766 25.80 49.33 -55.64
CA GLN A 766 26.16 50.00 -56.90
C GLN A 766 25.66 51.45 -56.90
N SER A 767 26.60 52.35 -56.66
CA SER A 767 26.53 53.75 -57.03
C SER A 767 26.67 53.93 -58.55
N SER A 768 25.82 54.79 -59.10
CA SER A 768 26.10 55.70 -60.23
C SER A 768 26.50 55.09 -61.58
N VAL A 769 25.56 55.09 -62.55
CA VAL A 769 25.76 55.71 -63.89
C VAL A 769 24.41 56.23 -64.41
N ARG A 770 24.38 57.52 -64.79
CA ARG A 770 23.31 58.19 -65.56
C ARG A 770 23.36 57.78 -67.05
N ARG A 771 22.19 57.61 -67.70
CA ARG A 771 21.81 57.97 -69.10
C ARG A 771 20.47 57.29 -69.45
N SER A 772 19.35 58.01 -69.53
CA SER A 772 18.74 58.69 -70.70
C SER A 772 17.79 57.80 -71.53
N CYS A 773 16.69 58.45 -71.97
CA CYS A 773 15.72 58.06 -73.03
C CYS A 773 14.48 57.28 -72.53
N VAL A 774 13.33 57.95 -72.36
CA VAL A 774 12.27 58.30 -73.33
C VAL A 774 11.17 57.23 -73.37
N VAL A 775 9.95 57.72 -73.14
CA VAL A 775 8.64 57.09 -73.06
C VAL A 775 8.17 56.61 -74.45
N PRO A 776 7.29 55.60 -74.52
CA PRO A 776 5.98 55.90 -75.08
C PRO A 776 4.83 55.39 -74.20
N THR A 777 3.89 56.30 -73.98
CA THR A 777 2.51 56.07 -73.56
C THR A 777 1.75 55.46 -74.72
N ASP A 778 0.87 54.50 -74.44
CA ASP A 778 -0.41 54.41 -75.14
C ASP A 778 -1.48 53.94 -74.17
N GLU A 779 -2.37 54.88 -73.86
CA GLU A 779 -3.74 54.61 -73.42
C GLU A 779 -4.57 54.23 -74.65
N SER A 780 -5.45 53.22 -74.53
CA SER A 780 -6.89 53.44 -74.77
C SER A 780 -7.69 52.14 -74.61
N ASN A 781 -8.62 52.19 -73.64
CA ASN A 781 -10.02 51.75 -73.70
C ASN A 781 -10.42 50.51 -74.50
N ALA A 782 -11.11 49.57 -73.85
CA ALA A 782 -12.59 49.49 -73.86
C ALA A 782 -13.09 48.22 -73.12
N ASN A 783 -14.22 48.37 -72.41
CA ASN A 783 -15.32 47.40 -72.12
C ASN A 783 -14.98 45.89 -72.18
N GLU A 784 -15.19 45.07 -71.15
CA GLU A 784 -16.39 44.82 -70.32
C GLU A 784 -16.00 44.20 -68.97
#